data_AF-A0AA44RGK5-F1
#
_entry.id   AF-A0AA44RGK5-F1
#
_cell.length_a   1.000
_cell.length_b   1.000
_cell.length_c   1.000
_cell.angle_alpha   90.00
_cell.angle_beta   90.00
_cell.angle_gamma   90.00
#
_symmetry.space_group_name_H-M   'P 1'
#
loop_
_entity.id
_entity.type
_entity.pdbx_description
1 polymer ?
#
loop_
_entity_poly.entity_id
_entity_poly.type
_entity_poly.pdbx_seq_one_letter_code
_entity_poly.pdbx_strand_id
1 'polypeptide(L)'
;MSDAAFAWPWNAPRPAVGLYTYEPKKIAPLAGAVAHHPAVKKHIDHIFKRAGYNPDDVRDRDALIQALDRYEPCGLPLAAHQNIIRQENAAAKAAAAAWANTPEGVEARLLSEPFFIREVWRKKIEWLRANRETRHTNDFLMGTVKKSLLRLDVVRTRQGVSPDITGELAAYWFGRWQRLADFTKREALSAANEIASRMAEMLGTECEALGRNVSDMNVEELDWLYCHLGREMLALRIVPPAWYAPWERERICTAILRMASPDWWGRKIWRLRCDWRENQLRAVGAVNKKAHPYISASSLMEWQEQRRKNRNFFKSHELVDEDGNVSSLEDMINKSTSNPAIRRHELMARMAGVELVAQSRGDVGIFLTITCPSKYHGNIASGHHNAKWNYDTVAQAQRYLCRVWNRATAKLKREDLRPYGFRVAEPHHDGTPHWHALLFMPQEQVKATVAILRAYFIAEDRDELGRNTGARFKSKKMDPRKGSATAYIAKYISKNIDGHALAGELDDESGKPLNETAKYAMAWASLHRIRQFQPIGQPPISVYRELRKLSNQITTRQKIDNTFKRGAPLLVDPAMDAVCAAADVGCFATYIIRQGGVLIPRENYVVRLAYQPADEMNAYCEIPEKVFGVWSPRLGDASRICTRLVKWKIRAKSKVTTRTENGPGLGVDLLPSPTGDAWSSVNNSTEAEKITNFSPDVEDMTEESEEEIVDFENMDQSTRRKLMRRLRETPFKRQKSGSPYELGSELDAAWRSAVEKTEARSAAEKAKRAVLAPAVASLLADAALCLVEISEIQAVSLLMGSRLEIGGKVYRASAGGQLITRQLPNESRTVNKLLEWLRDEHGVASSKLRFDPIGEYWKMLRN
;
A
#
# COMPACT_ATOMS: atom_id res chain seq x y z
N MET A 1 44.70 -41.03 4.07
CA MET A 1 43.92 -42.03 4.82
C MET A 1 43.68 -41.51 6.23
N SER A 2 42.44 -41.64 6.70
CA SER A 2 41.81 -41.28 7.99
C SER A 2 40.81 -40.10 7.95
N ASP A 3 39.56 -40.43 8.23
CA ASP A 3 38.30 -39.67 8.13
C ASP A 3 38.07 -38.65 9.28
N ALA A 4 39.08 -37.85 9.66
CA ALA A 4 38.97 -36.99 10.85
C ALA A 4 39.41 -35.52 10.66
N ALA A 5 39.38 -34.97 9.44
CA ALA A 5 39.94 -33.63 9.17
C ALA A 5 38.91 -32.49 8.94
N PHE A 6 37.59 -32.70 9.12
CA PHE A 6 36.58 -31.65 8.87
C PHE A 6 35.55 -31.44 9.98
N ALA A 7 35.88 -31.74 11.24
CA ALA A 7 35.05 -31.39 12.38
C ALA A 7 35.48 -30.04 12.98
N TRP A 8 34.72 -28.96 12.70
CA TRP A 8 34.94 -27.64 13.28
C TRP A 8 34.06 -27.38 14.52
N PRO A 9 34.51 -26.56 15.49
CA PRO A 9 33.98 -26.50 16.87
C PRO A 9 32.53 -25.99 17.04
N TRP A 10 31.88 -25.47 15.99
CA TRP A 10 30.45 -25.17 16.04
C TRP A 10 29.54 -26.41 15.89
N ASN A 11 30.13 -27.58 15.57
CA ASN A 11 29.45 -28.88 15.55
C ASN A 11 29.42 -29.57 16.92
N ALA A 12 30.02 -28.98 17.96
CA ALA A 12 29.92 -29.52 19.31
C ALA A 12 28.45 -29.49 19.78
N PRO A 13 27.91 -30.59 20.33
CA PRO A 13 26.56 -30.62 20.86
C PRO A 13 26.44 -29.58 21.98
N ARG A 14 25.65 -28.52 21.71
CA ARG A 14 25.29 -27.56 22.75
C ARG A 14 24.31 -28.25 23.70
N PRO A 15 24.38 -27.98 25.01
CA PRO A 15 23.41 -28.50 25.95
C PRO A 15 22.00 -28.16 25.44
N ALA A 16 21.12 -29.15 25.43
CA ALA A 16 19.76 -28.99 24.98
C ALA A 16 19.11 -27.82 25.74
N VAL A 17 18.80 -26.74 25.04
CA VAL A 17 17.81 -25.78 25.54
C VAL A 17 16.54 -26.60 25.67
N GLY A 18 16.08 -26.79 26.91
CA GLY A 18 14.99 -27.68 27.25
C GLY A 18 13.74 -27.45 26.40
N LEU A 19 12.80 -28.39 26.51
CA LEU A 19 11.46 -28.28 25.94
C LEU A 19 10.96 -26.84 26.06
N TYR A 20 10.58 -26.24 24.93
CA TYR A 20 9.80 -25.01 24.92
C TYR A 20 8.47 -25.31 25.59
N THR A 21 8.44 -25.18 26.91
CA THR A 21 7.22 -24.86 27.63
C THR A 21 6.75 -23.53 27.08
N TYR A 22 5.48 -23.46 26.72
CA TYR A 22 4.81 -22.20 26.54
C TYR A 22 4.93 -21.46 27.88
N GLU A 23 5.97 -20.64 28.03
CA GLU A 23 5.90 -19.56 29.00
C GLU A 23 4.86 -18.60 28.42
N PRO A 24 3.67 -18.47 29.02
CA PRO A 24 2.83 -17.32 28.72
C PRO A 24 3.76 -16.12 28.88
N LYS A 25 3.77 -15.22 27.88
CA LYS A 25 4.49 -13.95 27.97
C LYS A 25 4.31 -13.46 29.40
N LYS A 26 5.41 -13.35 30.17
CA LYS A 26 5.38 -12.50 31.36
C LYS A 26 5.08 -11.12 30.81
N ILE A 27 3.79 -10.76 30.80
CA ILE A 27 3.34 -9.38 30.78
C ILE A 27 4.16 -8.76 31.90
N ALA A 28 4.90 -7.70 31.58
CA ALA A 28 5.60 -6.93 32.61
C ALA A 28 4.61 -6.74 33.76
N PRO A 29 4.96 -7.05 35.01
CA PRO A 29 4.04 -6.87 36.12
C PRO A 29 3.54 -5.42 36.03
N LEU A 30 2.22 -5.25 35.90
CA LEU A 30 1.58 -3.96 36.19
C LEU A 30 1.88 -3.49 37.63
N ALA A 31 2.50 -4.36 38.45
CA ALA A 31 2.91 -4.16 39.83
C ALA A 31 4.02 -3.13 40.07
N GLY A 32 4.22 -2.18 39.15
CA GLY A 32 5.09 -1.01 39.36
C GLY A 32 4.50 0.32 38.88
N ALA A 33 3.43 0.29 38.07
CA ALA A 33 2.70 1.50 37.71
C ALA A 33 1.77 1.84 38.86
N VAL A 34 2.28 2.66 39.78
CA VAL A 34 1.51 3.22 40.89
C VAL A 34 0.17 3.75 40.36
N ALA A 35 -0.91 3.07 40.76
CA ALA A 35 -2.27 3.34 40.35
C ALA A 35 -2.80 4.65 40.94
N HIS A 36 -2.32 5.80 40.46
CA HIS A 36 -2.74 7.11 40.99
C HIS A 36 -3.30 8.08 39.95
N HIS A 37 -3.50 7.68 38.69
CA HIS A 37 -4.26 8.52 37.76
C HIS A 37 -5.78 8.26 37.91
N PRO A 38 -6.62 9.28 38.19
CA PRO A 38 -8.06 9.12 38.39
C PRO A 38 -8.79 8.46 37.21
N ALA A 39 -8.32 8.69 35.98
CA ALA A 39 -8.89 8.05 34.79
C ALA A 39 -8.51 6.55 34.70
N VAL A 40 -7.31 6.17 35.16
CA VAL A 40 -6.89 4.76 35.21
C VAL A 40 -7.68 4.02 36.29
N LYS A 41 -7.90 4.66 37.45
CA LYS A 41 -8.78 4.10 38.50
C LYS A 41 -10.21 3.91 37.99
N LYS A 42 -10.80 4.92 37.33
CA LYS A 42 -12.13 4.81 36.69
C LYS A 42 -12.18 3.71 35.62
N HIS A 43 -11.12 3.56 34.83
CA HIS A 43 -11.04 2.51 33.82
C HIS A 43 -10.98 1.11 34.44
N ILE A 44 -10.15 0.92 35.48
CA ILE A 44 -10.08 -0.35 36.24
C ILE A 44 -11.40 -0.63 36.95
N ASP A 45 -12.04 0.38 37.57
CA ASP A 45 -13.36 0.25 38.18
C ASP A 45 -14.41 -0.18 37.15
N HIS A 46 -14.31 0.32 35.92
CA HIS A 46 -15.17 -0.08 34.82
C HIS A 46 -14.92 -1.54 34.41
N ILE A 47 -13.66 -1.98 34.34
CA ILE A 47 -13.30 -3.38 34.07
C ILE A 47 -13.89 -4.30 35.14
N PHE A 48 -13.77 -3.95 36.43
CA PHE A 48 -14.33 -4.73 37.53
C PHE A 48 -15.86 -4.79 37.47
N LYS A 49 -16.52 -3.65 37.25
CA LYS A 49 -17.99 -3.61 37.06
C LYS A 49 -18.44 -4.46 35.88
N ARG A 50 -17.71 -4.40 34.75
CA ARG A 50 -17.98 -5.21 33.56
C ARG A 50 -17.76 -6.70 33.82
N ALA A 51 -16.82 -7.03 34.71
CA ALA A 51 -16.58 -8.39 35.17
C ALA A 51 -17.57 -8.87 36.26
N GLY A 52 -18.52 -8.03 36.67
CA GLY A 52 -19.53 -8.36 37.69
C GLY A 52 -19.07 -8.15 39.14
N TYR A 53 -17.91 -7.51 39.35
CA TYR A 53 -17.39 -7.15 40.67
C TYR A 53 -17.73 -5.71 41.01
N ASN A 54 -18.10 -5.44 42.26
CA ASN A 54 -18.19 -4.09 42.77
C ASN A 54 -16.76 -3.59 43.09
N PRO A 55 -16.27 -2.50 42.48
CA PRO A 55 -14.88 -2.08 42.64
C PRO A 55 -14.49 -1.70 44.07
N ASP A 56 -15.47 -1.32 44.89
CA ASP A 56 -15.28 -0.96 46.30
C ASP A 56 -15.05 -2.20 47.18
N ASP A 57 -15.48 -3.38 46.73
CA ASP A 57 -15.37 -4.66 47.46
C ASP A 57 -14.09 -5.45 47.10
N VAL A 58 -13.32 -4.97 46.12
CA VAL A 58 -12.10 -5.65 45.63
C VAL A 58 -10.91 -5.31 46.54
N ARG A 59 -10.58 -6.23 47.45
CA ARG A 59 -9.46 -6.08 48.40
C ARG A 59 -8.08 -6.02 47.72
N ASP A 60 -7.86 -6.83 46.69
CA ASP A 60 -6.60 -6.88 45.93
C ASP A 60 -6.89 -6.70 44.44
N ARG A 61 -6.77 -5.45 44.00
CA ARG A 61 -7.12 -5.03 42.64
C ARG A 61 -6.14 -5.58 41.61
N ASP A 62 -4.85 -5.67 41.94
CA ASP A 62 -3.82 -6.15 41.02
C ASP A 62 -3.91 -7.66 40.82
N ALA A 63 -4.20 -8.42 41.89
CA ALA A 63 -4.45 -9.86 41.77
C ALA A 63 -5.68 -10.16 40.91
N LEU A 64 -6.76 -9.36 41.04
CA LEU A 64 -7.96 -9.51 40.23
C LEU A 64 -7.72 -9.16 38.76
N ILE A 65 -7.00 -8.06 38.47
CA ILE A 65 -6.58 -7.72 37.10
C ILE A 65 -5.77 -8.85 36.48
N GLN A 66 -4.78 -9.39 37.20
CA GLN A 66 -3.98 -10.51 36.71
C GLN A 66 -4.76 -11.82 36.57
N ALA A 67 -5.81 -12.03 37.36
CA ALA A 67 -6.71 -13.17 37.21
C ALA A 67 -7.60 -13.00 35.96
N LEU A 68 -8.19 -11.82 35.78
CA LEU A 68 -8.99 -11.47 34.60
C LEU A 68 -8.14 -11.58 33.33
N ASP A 69 -6.91 -11.08 33.32
CA ASP A 69 -5.99 -11.20 32.18
C ASP A 69 -5.53 -12.64 31.90
N ARG A 70 -5.39 -13.49 32.94
CA ARG A 70 -4.96 -14.89 32.79
C ARG A 70 -6.06 -15.82 32.30
N TYR A 71 -7.30 -15.59 32.72
CA TYR A 71 -8.42 -16.49 32.42
C TYR A 71 -9.34 -15.96 31.32
N GLU A 72 -9.32 -14.65 31.01
CA GLU A 72 -10.35 -13.98 30.21
C GLU A 72 -9.77 -12.84 29.36
N PRO A 73 -9.32 -13.09 28.12
CA PRO A 73 -8.84 -12.03 27.25
C PRO A 73 -10.00 -11.05 27.03
N CYS A 74 -9.86 -9.82 27.56
CA CYS A 74 -10.84 -8.72 27.63
C CYS A 74 -11.59 -8.49 28.96
N GLY A 75 -11.23 -9.18 30.06
CA GLY A 75 -11.76 -8.85 31.40
C GLY A 75 -13.27 -9.02 31.56
N LEU A 76 -13.86 -9.97 30.82
CA LEU A 76 -15.27 -10.35 30.87
C LEU A 76 -15.36 -11.83 31.25
N PRO A 77 -16.18 -12.21 32.26
CA PRO A 77 -16.50 -13.59 32.58
C PRO A 77 -16.71 -14.40 31.30
N LEU A 78 -16.02 -15.53 31.09
CA LEU A 78 -16.15 -16.31 29.84
C LEU A 78 -17.62 -16.59 29.50
N ALA A 79 -18.44 -16.84 30.52
CA ALA A 79 -19.89 -17.00 30.40
C ALA A 79 -20.61 -15.71 29.93
N ALA A 80 -20.24 -14.54 30.44
CA ALA A 80 -20.76 -13.25 29.99
C ALA A 80 -20.32 -12.94 28.55
N HIS A 81 -19.07 -13.19 28.19
CA HIS A 81 -18.59 -13.05 26.81
C HIS A 81 -19.32 -13.99 25.85
N GLN A 82 -19.52 -15.26 26.22
CA GLN A 82 -20.32 -16.20 25.44
C GLN A 82 -21.79 -15.75 25.32
N ASN A 83 -22.37 -15.18 26.37
CA ASN A 83 -23.74 -14.66 26.33
C ASN A 83 -23.86 -13.43 25.42
N ILE A 84 -22.90 -12.50 25.46
CA ILE A 84 -22.82 -11.36 24.54
C ILE A 84 -22.72 -11.86 23.10
N ILE A 85 -21.81 -12.81 22.82
CA ILE A 85 -21.70 -13.42 21.49
C ILE A 85 -23.02 -14.08 21.07
N ARG A 86 -23.73 -14.78 21.97
CA ARG A 86 -25.04 -15.37 21.65
C ARG A 86 -26.09 -14.30 21.35
N GLN A 87 -26.15 -13.22 22.12
CA GLN A 87 -27.07 -12.10 21.91
C GLN A 87 -26.77 -11.35 20.61
N GLU A 88 -25.52 -11.02 20.33
CA GLU A 88 -25.09 -10.40 19.07
C GLU A 88 -25.40 -11.30 17.87
N ASN A 89 -25.15 -12.61 17.99
CA ASN A 89 -25.52 -13.57 16.96
C ASN A 89 -27.04 -13.68 16.77
N ALA A 90 -27.83 -13.60 17.85
CA ALA A 90 -29.29 -13.59 17.77
C ALA A 90 -29.81 -12.31 17.11
N ALA A 91 -29.27 -11.15 17.48
CA ALA A 91 -29.60 -9.86 16.89
C ALA A 91 -29.21 -9.80 15.40
N ALA A 92 -28.02 -10.27 15.04
CA ALA A 92 -27.59 -10.37 13.65
C ALA A 92 -28.47 -11.31 12.83
N LYS A 93 -28.89 -12.45 13.39
CA LYS A 93 -29.85 -13.36 12.75
C LYS A 93 -31.23 -12.72 12.57
N ALA A 94 -31.72 -11.99 13.57
CA ALA A 94 -33.00 -11.27 13.47
C ALA A 94 -32.95 -10.16 12.41
N ALA A 95 -31.89 -9.36 12.40
CA ALA A 95 -31.67 -8.32 11.38
C ALA A 95 -31.55 -8.90 9.96
N ALA A 96 -30.87 -10.04 9.81
CA ALA A 96 -30.80 -10.76 8.54
C ALA A 96 -32.17 -11.31 8.12
N ALA A 97 -32.93 -11.89 9.04
CA ALA A 97 -34.25 -12.45 8.77
C ALA A 97 -35.27 -11.39 8.29
N ALA A 98 -35.13 -10.14 8.74
CA ALA A 98 -36.02 -9.04 8.35
C ALA A 98 -36.06 -8.75 6.85
N TRP A 99 -34.95 -8.95 6.13
CA TRP A 99 -34.87 -8.71 4.69
C TRP A 99 -34.61 -9.98 3.87
N ALA A 100 -34.03 -11.03 4.45
CA ALA A 100 -33.55 -12.18 3.69
C ALA A 100 -34.64 -13.20 3.34
N ASN A 101 -35.88 -13.03 3.80
CA ASN A 101 -36.95 -14.02 3.62
C ASN A 101 -37.78 -13.81 2.36
N THR A 102 -37.83 -12.59 1.81
CA THR A 102 -38.58 -12.26 0.60
C THR A 102 -37.65 -11.73 -0.50
N PRO A 103 -37.93 -12.01 -1.79
CA PRO A 103 -37.19 -11.42 -2.90
C PRO A 103 -37.14 -9.89 -2.84
N GLU A 104 -38.26 -9.26 -2.48
CA GLU A 104 -38.40 -7.80 -2.37
C GLU A 104 -37.53 -7.25 -1.24
N GLY A 105 -37.45 -7.95 -0.11
CA GLY A 105 -36.57 -7.59 0.99
C GLY A 105 -35.10 -7.69 0.62
N VAL A 106 -34.70 -8.75 -0.10
CA VAL A 106 -33.33 -8.93 -0.59
C VAL A 106 -32.97 -7.84 -1.60
N GLU A 107 -33.90 -7.48 -2.48
CA GLU A 107 -33.68 -6.40 -3.43
C GLU A 107 -33.58 -5.04 -2.75
N ALA A 108 -34.49 -4.71 -1.82
CA ALA A 108 -34.43 -3.47 -1.05
C ALA A 108 -33.09 -3.35 -0.30
N ARG A 109 -32.65 -4.45 0.33
CA ARG A 109 -31.34 -4.54 0.99
C ARG A 109 -30.18 -4.36 0.01
N LEU A 110 -30.26 -4.92 -1.20
CA LEU A 110 -29.26 -4.69 -2.25
C LEU A 110 -29.25 -3.22 -2.67
N LEU A 111 -30.41 -2.59 -2.87
CA LEU A 111 -30.52 -1.20 -3.29
C LEU A 111 -29.96 -0.22 -2.25
N SER A 112 -29.97 -0.59 -0.96
CA SER A 112 -29.35 0.17 0.13
C SER A 112 -27.81 0.06 0.15
N GLU A 113 -27.21 -0.85 -0.63
CA GLU A 113 -25.75 -1.01 -0.68
C GLU A 113 -25.06 0.09 -1.49
N PRO A 114 -23.76 0.37 -1.21
CA PRO A 114 -22.95 1.21 -2.06
C PRO A 114 -22.95 0.74 -3.52
N PHE A 115 -22.79 1.68 -4.45
CA PHE A 115 -22.87 1.41 -5.88
C PHE A 115 -21.95 0.27 -6.35
N PHE A 116 -20.76 0.13 -5.76
CA PHE A 116 -19.80 -0.89 -6.16
C PHE A 116 -20.21 -2.32 -5.79
N ILE A 117 -21.11 -2.49 -4.81
CA ILE A 117 -21.72 -3.79 -4.50
C ILE A 117 -22.91 -4.03 -5.44
N ARG A 118 -23.77 -3.01 -5.62
CA ARG A 118 -24.93 -3.10 -6.52
C ARG A 118 -24.56 -3.43 -7.96
N GLU A 119 -23.48 -2.84 -8.45
CA GLU A 119 -22.98 -3.05 -9.82
C GLU A 119 -22.70 -4.52 -10.13
N VAL A 120 -22.34 -5.34 -9.13
CA VAL A 120 -21.98 -6.75 -9.34
C VAL A 120 -23.13 -7.54 -10.01
N TRP A 121 -24.38 -7.23 -9.67
CA TRP A 121 -25.54 -7.94 -10.19
C TRP A 121 -26.51 -7.10 -11.00
N ARG A 122 -26.37 -5.76 -11.02
CA ARG A 122 -27.27 -4.84 -11.72
C ARG A 122 -27.63 -5.32 -13.13
N LYS A 123 -26.61 -5.49 -13.98
CA LYS A 123 -26.80 -5.94 -15.38
C LYS A 123 -27.47 -7.31 -15.48
N LYS A 124 -27.20 -8.21 -14.54
CA LYS A 124 -27.80 -9.55 -14.55
C LYS A 124 -29.28 -9.51 -14.15
N ILE A 125 -29.62 -8.68 -13.17
CA ILE A 125 -31.01 -8.47 -12.73
C ILE A 125 -31.82 -7.80 -13.84
N GLU A 126 -31.28 -6.74 -14.46
CA GLU A 126 -31.89 -6.07 -15.62
C GLU A 126 -32.12 -7.05 -16.78
N TRP A 127 -31.11 -7.85 -17.12
CA TRP A 127 -31.23 -8.86 -18.16
C TRP A 127 -32.28 -9.92 -17.82
N LEU A 128 -32.33 -10.42 -16.58
CA LEU A 128 -33.34 -11.40 -16.16
C LEU A 128 -34.75 -10.84 -16.28
N ARG A 129 -34.96 -9.57 -15.92
CA ARG A 129 -36.26 -8.89 -16.07
C ARG A 129 -36.68 -8.72 -17.51
N ALA A 130 -35.75 -8.38 -18.39
CA ALA A 130 -36.04 -8.16 -19.80
C ALA A 130 -36.25 -9.47 -20.59
N ASN A 131 -35.65 -10.59 -20.15
CA ASN A 131 -35.56 -11.80 -20.96
C ASN A 131 -36.17 -13.05 -20.33
N ARG A 132 -36.58 -13.02 -19.05
CA ARG A 132 -37.08 -14.19 -18.32
C ARG A 132 -38.27 -13.82 -17.44
N GLU A 133 -39.04 -14.83 -17.07
CA GLU A 133 -40.15 -14.68 -16.12
C GLU A 133 -39.68 -14.23 -14.74
N THR A 134 -40.54 -13.53 -14.01
CA THR A 134 -40.28 -12.99 -12.65
C THR A 134 -39.73 -14.04 -11.69
N ARG A 135 -40.19 -15.30 -11.79
CA ARG A 135 -39.68 -16.42 -10.99
C ARG A 135 -38.15 -16.55 -11.06
N HIS A 136 -37.55 -16.39 -12.24
CA HIS A 136 -36.10 -16.53 -12.40
C HIS A 136 -35.33 -15.39 -11.72
N THR A 137 -35.90 -14.18 -11.71
CA THR A 137 -35.34 -13.05 -10.98
C THR A 137 -35.42 -13.31 -9.47
N ASN A 138 -36.56 -13.80 -8.98
CA ASN A 138 -36.75 -14.14 -7.56
C ASN A 138 -35.82 -15.28 -7.12
N ASP A 139 -35.67 -16.32 -7.93
CA ASP A 139 -34.75 -17.43 -7.68
C ASP A 139 -33.29 -16.94 -7.65
N PHE A 140 -32.93 -15.99 -8.51
CA PHE A 140 -31.59 -15.39 -8.50
C PHE A 140 -31.35 -14.53 -7.26
N LEU A 141 -32.31 -13.69 -6.86
CA LEU A 141 -32.25 -12.88 -5.65
C LEU A 141 -32.10 -13.77 -4.41
N MET A 142 -32.96 -14.77 -4.26
CA MET A 142 -32.97 -15.67 -3.10
C MET A 142 -31.82 -16.67 -3.10
N GLY A 143 -31.40 -17.15 -4.27
CA GLY A 143 -30.37 -18.16 -4.42
C GLY A 143 -28.94 -17.61 -4.37
N THR A 144 -28.69 -16.44 -4.97
CA THR A 144 -27.34 -15.87 -5.14
C THR A 144 -27.15 -14.59 -4.35
N VAL A 145 -28.02 -13.59 -4.56
CA VAL A 145 -27.86 -12.25 -3.95
C VAL A 145 -27.98 -12.33 -2.43
N LYS A 146 -29.00 -13.01 -1.91
CA LYS A 146 -29.18 -13.26 -0.47
C LYS A 146 -27.92 -13.86 0.16
N LYS A 147 -27.41 -14.96 -0.39
CA LYS A 147 -26.21 -15.65 0.14
C LYS A 147 -24.99 -14.73 0.13
N SER A 148 -24.86 -13.92 -0.93
CA SER A 148 -23.76 -12.96 -1.08
C SER A 148 -23.82 -11.84 -0.06
N LEU A 149 -25.02 -11.29 0.19
CA LEU A 149 -25.25 -10.24 1.20
C LEU A 149 -25.02 -10.79 2.62
N LEU A 150 -25.42 -12.04 2.91
CA LEU A 150 -25.10 -12.67 4.19
C LEU A 150 -23.58 -12.83 4.40
N ARG A 151 -22.84 -13.23 3.37
CA ARG A 151 -21.36 -13.27 3.44
C ARG A 151 -20.75 -11.88 3.63
N LEU A 152 -21.34 -10.87 2.99
CA LEU A 152 -20.92 -9.47 3.10
C LEU A 152 -21.09 -8.96 4.53
N ASP A 153 -22.21 -9.26 5.19
CA ASP A 153 -22.45 -8.87 6.59
C ASP A 153 -21.37 -9.49 7.51
N VAL A 154 -21.04 -10.77 7.35
CA VAL A 154 -19.96 -11.43 8.13
C VAL A 154 -18.59 -10.80 7.88
N VAL A 155 -18.29 -10.41 6.64
CA VAL A 155 -17.04 -9.69 6.34
C VAL A 155 -17.03 -8.30 6.99
N ARG A 156 -18.18 -7.62 7.02
CA ARG A 156 -18.32 -6.29 7.63
C ARG A 156 -18.24 -6.29 9.15
N THR A 157 -18.66 -7.36 9.84
CA THR A 157 -18.46 -7.46 11.29
C THR A 157 -16.97 -7.50 11.68
N ARG A 158 -16.11 -7.95 10.76
CA ARG A 158 -14.64 -7.92 10.90
C ARG A 158 -14.01 -6.61 10.43
N GLN A 159 -14.81 -5.70 9.87
CA GLN A 159 -14.43 -4.38 9.41
C GLN A 159 -15.07 -3.32 10.33
N GLY A 160 -14.74 -2.05 10.13
CA GLY A 160 -15.19 -0.96 11.02
C GLY A 160 -14.34 -0.84 12.28
N VAL A 161 -14.81 0.01 13.21
CA VAL A 161 -14.16 0.26 14.50
C VAL A 161 -14.27 -0.99 15.37
N SER A 162 -13.21 -1.31 16.10
CA SER A 162 -13.19 -2.43 17.04
C SER A 162 -14.18 -2.16 18.18
N PRO A 163 -15.21 -3.02 18.40
CA PRO A 163 -16.18 -2.80 19.47
C PRO A 163 -15.56 -2.93 20.87
N ASP A 164 -14.44 -3.65 20.97
CA ASP A 164 -13.76 -3.93 22.23
C ASP A 164 -12.90 -2.75 22.73
N ILE A 165 -12.62 -1.77 21.86
CA ILE A 165 -11.72 -0.65 22.17
C ILE A 165 -12.57 0.62 22.21
N THR A 166 -12.78 1.11 23.43
CA THR A 166 -13.37 2.43 23.67
C THR A 166 -12.26 3.47 23.68
N GLY A 167 -12.46 4.51 22.89
CA GLY A 167 -11.49 5.58 22.67
C GLY A 167 -12.16 6.77 21.98
N GLU A 168 -11.52 7.93 22.03
CA GLU A 168 -12.06 9.16 21.46
C GLU A 168 -12.21 9.05 19.94
N LEU A 169 -11.17 8.54 19.25
CA LEU A 169 -11.23 8.30 17.82
C LEU A 169 -12.26 7.22 17.49
N ALA A 170 -12.34 6.18 18.33
CA ALA A 170 -13.31 5.10 18.14
C ALA A 170 -14.75 5.65 18.14
N ALA A 171 -15.09 6.50 19.11
CA ALA A 171 -16.40 7.11 19.24
C ALA A 171 -16.71 8.08 18.08
N TYR A 172 -15.77 8.98 17.77
CA TYR A 172 -15.97 9.98 16.72
C TYR A 172 -16.08 9.34 15.32
N TRP A 173 -15.24 8.34 15.03
CA TRP A 173 -15.20 7.71 13.71
C TRP A 173 -16.18 6.55 13.55
N PHE A 174 -16.85 6.07 14.61
CA PHE A 174 -17.67 4.86 14.59
C PHE A 174 -18.59 4.76 13.36
N GLY A 175 -19.45 5.76 13.13
CA GLY A 175 -20.40 5.76 12.02
C GLY A 175 -19.74 5.92 10.64
N ARG A 176 -18.74 6.79 10.52
CA ARG A 176 -18.08 7.10 9.23
C ARG A 176 -17.14 5.97 8.79
N TRP A 177 -16.48 5.31 9.74
CA TRP A 177 -15.50 4.24 9.48
C TRP A 177 -16.15 2.96 8.96
N GLN A 178 -17.41 2.68 9.31
CA GLN A 178 -18.18 1.57 8.74
C GLN A 178 -18.28 1.67 7.20
N ARG A 179 -18.24 2.90 6.66
CA ARG A 179 -18.30 3.18 5.23
C ARG A 179 -16.92 3.31 4.58
N LEU A 180 -15.82 2.97 5.27
CA LEU A 180 -14.46 3.18 4.74
C LEU A 180 -14.25 2.57 3.35
N ALA A 181 -14.83 1.40 3.05
CA ALA A 181 -14.72 0.75 1.74
C ALA A 181 -15.32 1.57 0.57
N ASP A 182 -16.24 2.49 0.88
CA ASP A 182 -16.90 3.40 -0.06
C ASP A 182 -16.09 4.68 -0.31
N PHE A 183 -15.13 5.01 0.59
CA PHE A 183 -14.41 6.27 0.50
C PHE A 183 -13.70 6.44 -0.85
N THR A 184 -13.86 7.64 -1.40
CA THR A 184 -13.02 8.17 -2.47
C THR A 184 -11.62 8.47 -1.94
N LYS A 185 -10.67 8.67 -2.85
CA LYS A 185 -9.30 9.06 -2.46
C LYS A 185 -9.27 10.40 -1.70
N ARG A 186 -10.15 11.34 -2.07
CA ARG A 186 -10.28 12.64 -1.40
C ARG A 186 -10.81 12.48 0.02
N GLU A 187 -11.84 11.67 0.23
CA GLU A 187 -12.38 11.40 1.57
C GLU A 187 -11.37 10.68 2.47
N ALA A 188 -10.62 9.72 1.93
CA ALA A 188 -9.56 9.04 2.67
C ALA A 188 -8.44 10.01 3.11
N LEU A 189 -8.09 10.99 2.26
CA LEU A 189 -7.12 12.04 2.61
C LEU A 189 -7.69 13.05 3.60
N SER A 190 -8.97 13.43 3.49
CA SER A 190 -9.65 14.26 4.50
C SER A 190 -9.64 13.59 5.86
N ALA A 191 -10.04 12.32 5.92
CA ALA A 191 -10.02 11.53 7.14
C ALA A 191 -8.60 11.39 7.71
N ALA A 192 -7.58 11.27 6.86
CA ALA A 192 -6.19 11.23 7.30
C ALA A 192 -5.73 12.54 7.97
N ASN A 193 -6.10 13.70 7.40
CA ASN A 193 -5.83 15.00 8.02
C ASN A 193 -6.57 15.14 9.35
N GLU A 194 -7.87 14.85 9.37
CA GLU A 194 -8.69 14.94 10.57
C GLU A 194 -8.15 14.04 11.70
N ILE A 195 -7.84 12.77 11.41
CA ILE A 195 -7.28 11.84 12.39
C ILE A 195 -5.90 12.30 12.87
N ALA A 196 -5.01 12.72 11.96
CA ALA A 196 -3.69 13.19 12.32
C ALA A 196 -3.74 14.42 13.26
N SER A 197 -4.63 15.38 12.96
CA SER A 197 -4.87 16.53 13.83
C SER A 197 -5.37 16.11 15.20
N ARG A 198 -6.33 15.17 15.28
CA ARG A 198 -6.82 14.66 16.57
C ARG A 198 -5.74 13.94 17.37
N MET A 199 -4.91 13.14 16.71
CA MET A 199 -3.75 12.49 17.36
C MET A 199 -2.76 13.52 17.92
N ALA A 200 -2.53 14.63 17.20
CA ALA A 200 -1.68 15.71 17.66
C ALA A 200 -2.31 16.50 18.83
N GLU A 201 -3.62 16.77 18.78
CA GLU A 201 -4.37 17.39 19.89
C GLU A 201 -4.36 16.52 21.14
N MET A 202 -4.59 15.21 21.00
CA MET A 202 -4.51 14.25 22.10
C MET A 202 -3.11 14.22 22.69
N LEU A 203 -2.06 14.19 21.86
CA LEU A 203 -0.68 14.28 22.34
C LEU A 203 -0.45 15.55 23.18
N GLY A 204 -0.90 16.71 22.69
CA GLY A 204 -0.76 17.98 23.41
C GLY A 204 -1.50 17.95 24.75
N THR A 205 -2.75 17.48 24.75
CA THR A 205 -3.60 17.38 25.95
C THR A 205 -2.99 16.48 27.02
N GLU A 206 -2.46 15.31 26.62
CA GLU A 206 -1.80 14.39 27.55
C GLU A 206 -0.49 14.97 28.09
N CYS A 207 0.29 15.70 27.28
CA CYS A 207 1.48 16.40 27.76
C CYS A 207 1.14 17.51 28.77
N GLU A 208 0.11 18.30 28.50
CA GLU A 208 -0.40 19.33 29.40
C GLU A 208 -0.91 18.73 30.73
N ALA A 209 -1.66 17.63 30.66
CA ALA A 209 -2.16 16.92 31.83
C ALA A 209 -1.03 16.37 32.72
N LEU A 210 0.06 15.92 32.10
CA LEU A 210 1.27 15.49 32.80
C LEU A 210 2.13 16.67 33.31
N GLY A 211 1.88 17.89 32.85
CA GLY A 211 2.71 19.07 33.14
C GLY A 211 4.15 18.93 32.62
N ARG A 212 4.35 18.17 31.55
CA ARG A 212 5.67 17.78 31.01
C ARG A 212 5.72 17.99 29.50
N ASN A 213 6.88 18.39 28.99
CA ASN A 213 7.15 18.33 27.56
C ASN A 213 7.68 16.94 27.17
N VAL A 214 7.41 16.51 25.94
CA VAL A 214 7.94 15.26 25.36
C VAL A 214 9.47 15.19 25.46
N SER A 215 10.15 16.33 25.36
CA SER A 215 11.61 16.43 25.50
C SER A 215 12.12 15.99 26.87
N ASP A 216 11.32 16.16 27.92
CA ASP A 216 11.72 16.03 29.32
C ASP A 216 11.22 14.72 29.94
N MET A 217 10.24 14.06 29.30
CA MET A 217 9.72 12.76 29.73
C MET A 217 10.80 11.70 29.69
N ASN A 218 10.79 10.72 30.59
CA ASN A 218 11.66 9.54 30.51
C ASN A 218 11.12 8.49 29.52
N VAL A 219 11.79 7.34 29.37
CA VAL A 219 11.37 6.30 28.39
C VAL A 219 10.05 5.64 28.78
N GLU A 220 9.78 5.44 30.07
CA GLU A 220 8.56 4.80 30.58
C GLU A 220 7.34 5.71 30.39
N GLU A 221 7.50 7.01 30.65
CA GLU A 221 6.47 8.03 30.41
C GLU A 221 6.13 8.16 28.92
N LEU A 222 7.15 8.15 28.06
CA LEU A 222 6.96 8.16 26.61
C LEU A 222 6.32 6.87 26.08
N ASP A 223 6.72 5.72 26.62
CA ASP A 223 6.10 4.43 26.32
C ASP A 223 4.63 4.44 26.68
N TRP A 224 4.29 4.91 27.89
CA TRP A 224 2.88 5.05 28.31
C TRP A 224 2.10 5.95 27.35
N LEU A 225 2.62 7.13 27.01
CA LEU A 225 1.97 8.09 26.11
C LEU A 225 1.76 7.49 24.71
N TYR A 226 2.80 6.87 24.16
CA TYR A 226 2.70 6.18 22.88
C TYR A 226 1.72 5.02 22.91
N CYS A 227 1.72 4.21 23.98
CA CYS A 227 0.79 3.11 24.16
C CYS A 227 -0.64 3.61 24.25
N HIS A 228 -0.87 4.71 24.96
CA HIS A 228 -2.16 5.37 25.09
C HIS A 228 -2.68 5.81 23.72
N LEU A 229 -1.90 6.62 23.00
CA LEU A 229 -2.23 7.06 21.64
C LEU A 229 -2.37 5.87 20.65
N GLY A 230 -1.55 4.83 20.80
CA GLY A 230 -1.58 3.66 19.95
C GLY A 230 -2.88 2.84 20.08
N ARG A 231 -3.51 2.84 21.26
CA ARG A 231 -4.80 2.18 21.47
C ARG A 231 -5.91 2.80 20.63
N GLU A 232 -5.92 4.12 20.46
CA GLU A 232 -6.85 4.83 19.56
C GLU A 232 -6.72 4.35 18.11
N MET A 233 -5.48 4.17 17.63
CA MET A 233 -5.25 3.66 16.28
C MET A 233 -5.70 2.21 16.12
N LEU A 234 -5.48 1.38 17.15
CA LEU A 234 -5.92 -0.01 17.16
C LEU A 234 -7.45 -0.10 17.11
N ALA A 235 -8.18 0.84 17.72
CA ALA A 235 -9.63 0.94 17.60
C ALA A 235 -10.05 1.10 16.12
N LEU A 236 -9.28 1.86 15.34
CA LEU A 236 -9.48 2.02 13.89
C LEU A 236 -8.90 0.86 13.05
N ARG A 237 -8.43 -0.22 13.69
CA ARG A 237 -7.77 -1.40 13.09
C ARG A 237 -6.49 -1.07 12.33
N ILE A 238 -5.79 -0.02 12.75
CA ILE A 238 -4.48 0.37 12.21
C ILE A 238 -3.43 0.13 13.29
N VAL A 239 -2.47 -0.76 12.98
CA VAL A 239 -1.36 -1.05 13.90
C VAL A 239 -0.45 0.18 13.99
N PRO A 240 -0.17 0.69 15.21
CA PRO A 240 0.74 1.80 15.41
C PRO A 240 2.15 1.53 14.86
N PRO A 241 2.87 2.58 14.41
CA PRO A 241 4.24 2.43 13.93
C PRO A 241 5.15 1.95 15.06
N ALA A 242 5.94 0.88 14.84
CA ALA A 242 6.86 0.28 15.83
C ALA A 242 6.23 -0.49 17.02
N TRP A 243 4.93 -0.84 16.97
CA TRP A 243 4.18 -1.44 18.09
C TRP A 243 4.72 -2.76 18.70
N TYR A 244 5.57 -3.50 18.00
CA TYR A 244 6.08 -4.81 18.43
C TYR A 244 7.61 -4.84 18.59
N ALA A 245 8.28 -3.68 18.55
CA ALA A 245 9.73 -3.58 18.64
C ALA A 245 10.17 -3.22 20.07
N PRO A 246 11.44 -3.48 20.46
CA PRO A 246 12.01 -2.97 21.70
C PRO A 246 11.96 -1.43 21.74
N TRP A 247 11.71 -0.90 22.93
CA TRP A 247 11.44 0.50 23.21
C TRP A 247 12.76 1.27 23.38
N GLU A 248 13.10 2.08 22.38
CA GLU A 248 14.17 3.08 22.44
C GLU A 248 13.51 4.46 22.33
N ARG A 249 13.94 5.44 23.14
CA ARG A 249 13.37 6.80 23.18
C ARG A 249 13.11 7.37 21.79
N GLU A 250 14.14 7.36 20.94
CA GLU A 250 14.09 7.92 19.59
C GLU A 250 13.01 7.26 18.74
N ARG A 251 12.89 5.93 18.82
CA ARG A 251 11.87 5.18 18.09
C ARG A 251 10.46 5.56 18.53
N ILE A 252 10.24 5.78 19.82
CA ILE A 252 8.95 6.20 20.35
C ILE A 252 8.60 7.59 19.82
N CYS A 253 9.52 8.55 19.92
CA CYS A 253 9.31 9.91 19.41
C CYS A 253 8.99 9.90 17.92
N THR A 254 9.78 9.19 17.10
CA THR A 254 9.53 9.00 15.68
C THR A 254 8.17 8.35 15.40
N ALA A 255 7.76 7.38 16.22
CA ALA A 255 6.48 6.71 16.08
C ALA A 255 5.32 7.68 16.35
N ILE A 256 5.42 8.50 17.40
CA ILE A 256 4.45 9.56 17.71
C ILE A 256 4.37 10.59 16.56
N LEU A 257 5.50 11.01 15.99
CA LEU A 257 5.52 11.92 14.82
C LEU A 257 4.76 11.33 13.62
N ARG A 258 4.86 10.02 13.39
CA ARG A 258 4.06 9.34 12.34
C ARG A 258 2.58 9.27 12.68
N MET A 259 2.25 9.11 13.96
CA MET A 259 0.87 9.10 14.45
C MET A 259 0.19 10.46 14.30
N ALA A 260 0.96 11.55 14.33
CA ALA A 260 0.51 12.91 14.04
C ALA A 260 0.63 13.31 12.55
N SER A 261 1.05 12.41 11.65
CA SER A 261 1.36 12.74 10.24
C SER A 261 0.20 12.42 9.30
N PRO A 262 -0.40 13.43 8.62
CA PRO A 262 -1.47 13.18 7.66
C PRO A 262 -1.06 12.29 6.49
N ASP A 263 0.17 12.45 5.97
CA ASP A 263 0.69 11.62 4.88
C ASP A 263 0.84 10.15 5.28
N TRP A 264 1.24 9.91 6.53
CA TRP A 264 1.32 8.55 7.06
C TRP A 264 -0.07 7.92 7.13
N TRP A 265 -1.05 8.63 7.70
CA TRP A 265 -2.44 8.19 7.77
C TRP A 265 -3.04 7.99 6.39
N GLY A 266 -2.84 8.92 5.44
CA GLY A 266 -3.37 8.84 4.09
C GLY A 266 -2.95 7.55 3.38
N ARG A 267 -1.69 7.15 3.54
CA ARG A 267 -1.19 5.86 3.02
C ARG A 267 -1.82 4.67 3.72
N LYS A 268 -2.06 4.73 5.03
CA LYS A 268 -2.61 3.61 5.82
C LYS A 268 -4.10 3.42 5.57
N ILE A 269 -4.87 4.49 5.63
CA ILE A 269 -6.31 4.52 5.38
C ILE A 269 -6.61 4.08 3.95
N TRP A 270 -5.89 4.61 2.96
CA TRP A 270 -6.10 4.21 1.57
C TRP A 270 -5.83 2.71 1.36
N ARG A 271 -4.76 2.18 1.97
CA ARG A 271 -4.47 0.72 1.92
C ARG A 271 -5.58 -0.10 2.57
N LEU A 272 -6.03 0.30 3.75
CA LEU A 272 -7.09 -0.38 4.49
C LEU A 272 -8.41 -0.37 3.71
N ARG A 273 -8.75 0.77 3.11
CA ARG A 273 -9.89 0.93 2.22
C ARG A 273 -9.84 -0.03 1.04
N CYS A 274 -8.71 -0.08 0.31
CA CYS A 274 -8.57 -1.00 -0.82
C CYS A 274 -8.73 -2.47 -0.38
N ASP A 275 -8.16 -2.84 0.77
CA ASP A 275 -8.29 -4.19 1.32
C ASP A 275 -9.74 -4.52 1.68
N TRP A 276 -10.42 -3.61 2.36
CA TRP A 276 -11.80 -3.83 2.80
C TRP A 276 -12.74 -3.93 1.61
N ARG A 277 -12.60 -3.02 0.63
CA ARG A 277 -13.40 -3.06 -0.60
C ARG A 277 -13.21 -4.36 -1.36
N GLU A 278 -11.96 -4.80 -1.55
CA GLU A 278 -11.70 -6.04 -2.26
C GLU A 278 -12.25 -7.26 -1.50
N ASN A 279 -12.14 -7.29 -0.16
CA ASN A 279 -12.71 -8.39 0.63
C ASN A 279 -14.25 -8.40 0.60
N GLN A 280 -14.90 -7.23 0.58
CA GLN A 280 -16.35 -7.15 0.37
C GLN A 280 -16.74 -7.67 -1.02
N LEU A 281 -15.98 -7.31 -2.07
CA LEU A 281 -16.18 -7.79 -3.44
C LEU A 281 -15.95 -9.31 -3.58
N ARG A 282 -14.97 -9.86 -2.87
CA ARG A 282 -14.78 -11.32 -2.75
C ARG A 282 -15.96 -11.99 -2.04
N ALA A 283 -16.49 -11.38 -0.98
CA ALA A 283 -17.63 -11.91 -0.22
C ALA A 283 -18.89 -12.04 -1.08
N VAL A 284 -19.15 -11.02 -1.91
CA VAL A 284 -20.28 -11.04 -2.86
C VAL A 284 -20.00 -11.85 -4.12
N GLY A 285 -18.86 -12.53 -4.20
CA GLY A 285 -18.52 -13.40 -5.32
C GLY A 285 -18.17 -12.66 -6.61
N ALA A 286 -17.78 -11.38 -6.57
CA ALA A 286 -17.30 -10.65 -7.74
C ALA A 286 -15.94 -11.14 -8.26
N VAL A 287 -15.19 -11.86 -7.40
CA VAL A 287 -13.87 -12.44 -7.72
C VAL A 287 -13.98 -13.95 -7.85
N ASN A 288 -14.06 -14.45 -9.09
CA ASN A 288 -14.10 -15.87 -9.41
C ASN A 288 -13.80 -16.11 -10.90
N LYS A 289 -13.65 -17.38 -11.29
CA LYS A 289 -13.33 -17.81 -12.67
C LYS A 289 -14.30 -17.26 -13.73
N LYS A 290 -15.61 -17.26 -13.45
CA LYS A 290 -16.68 -16.84 -14.38
C LYS A 290 -16.94 -15.33 -14.39
N ALA A 291 -16.51 -14.61 -13.35
CA ALA A 291 -16.61 -13.16 -13.25
C ALA A 291 -15.24 -12.53 -13.55
N HIS A 292 -14.60 -11.94 -12.54
CA HIS A 292 -13.24 -11.43 -12.63
C HIS A 292 -12.29 -12.33 -11.84
N PRO A 293 -11.34 -13.03 -12.52
CA PRO A 293 -10.37 -13.86 -11.82
C PRO A 293 -9.36 -13.01 -11.06
N TYR A 294 -8.89 -13.53 -9.93
CA TYR A 294 -7.81 -13.01 -9.08
C TYR A 294 -8.14 -11.72 -8.30
N ILE A 295 -8.75 -10.75 -8.96
CA ILE A 295 -9.04 -9.41 -8.43
C ILE A 295 -10.31 -8.84 -9.06
N SER A 296 -11.05 -8.04 -8.31
CA SER A 296 -12.26 -7.39 -8.82
C SER A 296 -11.99 -6.39 -9.96
N ALA A 297 -12.99 -6.17 -10.82
CA ALA A 297 -12.90 -5.19 -11.89
C ALA A 297 -12.56 -3.78 -11.38
N SER A 298 -13.21 -3.35 -10.29
CA SER A 298 -13.01 -2.02 -9.73
C SER A 298 -11.57 -1.79 -9.26
N SER A 299 -10.99 -2.78 -8.57
CA SER A 299 -9.61 -2.73 -8.09
C SER A 299 -8.60 -2.79 -9.24
N LEU A 300 -8.91 -3.54 -10.31
CA LEU A 300 -8.09 -3.55 -11.52
C LEU A 300 -8.06 -2.17 -12.21
N MET A 301 -9.22 -1.52 -12.35
CA MET A 301 -9.32 -0.17 -12.92
C MET A 301 -8.56 0.85 -12.07
N GLU A 302 -8.71 0.81 -10.74
CA GLU A 302 -7.95 1.68 -9.82
C GLU A 302 -6.43 1.47 -9.98
N TRP A 303 -5.98 0.22 -10.12
CA TRP A 303 -4.57 -0.10 -10.33
C TRP A 303 -4.05 0.41 -11.69
N GLN A 304 -4.82 0.25 -12.76
CA GLN A 304 -4.47 0.76 -14.09
C GLN A 304 -4.37 2.29 -14.09
N GLU A 305 -5.33 2.96 -13.47
CA GLU A 305 -5.36 4.42 -13.35
C GLU A 305 -4.16 4.93 -12.53
N GLN A 306 -3.80 4.25 -11.45
CA GLN A 306 -2.59 4.59 -10.69
C GLN A 306 -1.32 4.45 -11.55
N ARG A 307 -1.23 3.42 -12.40
CA ARG A 307 -0.09 3.28 -13.34
C ARG A 307 -0.06 4.37 -14.39
N ARG A 308 -1.23 4.77 -14.92
CA ARG A 308 -1.35 5.88 -15.86
C ARG A 308 -0.86 7.19 -15.22
N LYS A 309 -1.29 7.48 -13.98
CA LYS A 309 -0.83 8.65 -13.21
C LYS A 309 0.68 8.61 -12.97
N ASN A 310 1.22 7.46 -12.55
CA ASN A 310 2.66 7.31 -12.36
C ASN A 310 3.45 7.56 -13.66
N ARG A 311 2.95 7.06 -14.80
CA ARG A 311 3.60 7.29 -16.09
C ARG A 311 3.55 8.75 -16.51
N ASN A 312 2.43 9.44 -16.27
CA ASN A 312 2.35 10.87 -16.50
C ASN A 312 3.33 11.65 -15.63
N PHE A 313 3.46 11.27 -14.35
CA PHE A 313 4.46 11.84 -13.44
C PHE A 313 5.89 11.65 -13.99
N PHE A 314 6.24 10.45 -14.46
CA PHE A 314 7.57 10.20 -15.03
C PHE A 314 7.83 11.01 -16.31
N LYS A 315 6.79 11.26 -17.12
CA LYS A 315 6.88 12.08 -18.32
C LYS A 315 7.09 13.56 -18.02
N SER A 316 6.42 14.07 -16.99
CA SER A 316 6.44 15.49 -16.62
C SER A 316 7.60 15.87 -15.69
N HIS A 317 8.44 14.93 -15.29
CA HIS A 317 9.57 15.16 -14.38
C HIS A 317 10.91 14.73 -14.99
N GLU A 318 11.98 15.32 -14.48
CA GLU A 318 13.37 15.08 -14.82
C GLU A 318 14.22 14.95 -13.56
N LEU A 319 15.42 14.41 -13.71
CA LEU A 319 16.43 14.26 -12.68
C LEU A 319 17.53 15.29 -12.94
N VAL A 320 17.89 16.05 -11.92
CA VAL A 320 18.98 17.03 -11.95
C VAL A 320 20.02 16.61 -10.91
N ASP A 321 21.29 16.54 -11.29
CA ASP A 321 22.38 16.28 -10.34
C ASP A 321 22.96 17.57 -9.73
N GLU A 322 24.01 17.41 -8.92
CA GLU A 322 24.71 18.52 -8.25
C GLU A 322 25.46 19.43 -9.24
N ASP A 323 25.86 18.91 -10.40
CA ASP A 323 26.55 19.64 -11.47
C ASP A 323 25.57 20.30 -12.46
N GLY A 324 24.25 20.14 -12.25
CA GLY A 324 23.20 20.67 -13.11
C GLY A 324 22.90 19.82 -14.35
N ASN A 325 23.46 18.62 -14.49
CA ASN A 325 23.13 17.72 -15.59
C ASN A 325 21.69 17.22 -15.46
N VAL A 326 20.97 17.25 -16.58
CA VAL A 326 19.55 16.87 -16.63
C VAL A 326 19.38 15.52 -17.33
N SER A 327 18.59 14.63 -16.72
CA SER A 327 18.23 13.32 -17.27
C SER A 327 16.73 13.07 -17.18
N SER A 328 16.14 12.53 -18.24
CA SER A 328 14.72 12.16 -18.26
C SER A 328 14.39 11.09 -17.22
N LEU A 329 13.41 11.35 -16.36
CA LEU A 329 12.97 10.38 -15.33
C LEU A 329 12.32 9.14 -15.96
N GLU A 330 11.54 9.32 -17.04
CA GLU A 330 10.94 8.20 -17.78
C GLU A 330 12.00 7.25 -18.35
N ASP A 331 13.08 7.79 -18.94
CA ASP A 331 14.13 6.96 -19.54
C ASP A 331 14.91 6.17 -18.49
N MET A 332 15.22 6.80 -17.34
CA MET A 332 15.90 6.11 -16.24
C MET A 332 15.03 4.98 -15.67
N ILE A 333 13.72 5.20 -15.54
CA ILE A 333 12.79 4.17 -15.07
C ILE A 333 12.68 3.02 -16.07
N ASN A 334 12.61 3.32 -17.37
CA ASN A 334 12.54 2.31 -18.44
C ASN A 334 13.81 1.46 -18.54
N LYS A 335 14.97 2.00 -18.14
CA LYS A 335 16.26 1.28 -18.02
C LYS A 335 16.42 0.51 -16.70
N SER A 336 15.46 0.62 -15.78
CA SER A 336 15.51 -0.03 -14.46
C SER A 336 14.69 -1.33 -14.39
N THR A 337 14.78 -2.06 -13.28
CA THR A 337 13.92 -3.24 -13.01
C THR A 337 12.44 -2.90 -12.81
N SER A 338 12.06 -1.62 -12.88
CA SER A 338 10.66 -1.20 -12.96
C SER A 338 10.05 -1.56 -14.32
N ASN A 339 10.88 -1.73 -15.35
CA ASN A 339 10.48 -2.30 -16.63
C ASN A 339 10.23 -3.82 -16.48
N PRO A 340 9.01 -4.31 -16.76
CA PRO A 340 8.67 -5.73 -16.65
C PRO A 340 9.60 -6.66 -17.44
N ALA A 341 10.05 -6.24 -18.63
CA ALA A 341 10.93 -7.04 -19.47
C ALA A 341 12.33 -7.22 -18.83
N ILE A 342 12.92 -6.13 -18.32
CA ILE A 342 14.21 -6.18 -17.61
C ILE A 342 14.09 -7.04 -16.35
N ARG A 343 12.98 -6.88 -15.60
CA ARG A 343 12.71 -7.68 -14.42
C ARG A 343 12.59 -9.18 -14.74
N ARG A 344 11.90 -9.53 -15.83
CA ARG A 344 11.78 -10.92 -16.31
C ARG A 344 13.15 -11.47 -16.71
N HIS A 345 13.92 -10.75 -17.52
CA HIS A 345 15.25 -11.19 -17.94
C HIS A 345 16.20 -11.43 -16.75
N GLU A 346 16.20 -10.52 -15.77
CA GLU A 346 17.01 -10.69 -14.55
C GLU A 346 16.58 -11.94 -13.75
N LEU A 347 15.27 -12.17 -13.60
CA LEU A 347 14.76 -13.37 -12.93
C LEU A 347 15.13 -14.65 -13.67
N MET A 348 15.05 -14.67 -15.01
CA MET A 348 15.44 -15.82 -15.83
C MET A 348 16.94 -16.10 -15.72
N ALA A 349 17.79 -15.08 -15.86
CA ALA A 349 19.24 -15.22 -15.71
C ALA A 349 19.62 -15.75 -14.33
N ARG A 350 18.91 -15.30 -13.30
CA ARG A 350 19.08 -15.77 -11.93
C ARG A 350 18.71 -17.25 -11.77
N MET A 351 17.58 -17.66 -12.32
CA MET A 351 17.12 -19.05 -12.23
C MET A 351 18.04 -20.01 -12.99
N ALA A 352 18.42 -19.63 -14.22
CA ALA A 352 19.38 -20.38 -15.02
C ALA A 352 20.73 -20.52 -14.28
N GLY A 353 21.21 -19.43 -13.66
CA GLY A 353 22.46 -19.50 -12.88
C GLY A 353 22.40 -20.44 -11.69
N VAL A 354 21.27 -20.48 -10.97
CA VAL A 354 21.08 -21.40 -9.84
C VAL A 354 20.95 -22.85 -10.29
N GLU A 355 20.28 -23.09 -11.42
CA GLU A 355 20.18 -24.42 -12.02
C GLU A 355 21.56 -24.94 -12.44
N LEU A 356 22.40 -24.12 -13.08
CA LEU A 356 23.77 -24.50 -13.43
C LEU A 356 24.60 -24.85 -12.18
N VAL A 357 24.44 -24.10 -11.09
CA VAL A 357 25.09 -24.42 -9.81
C VAL A 357 24.55 -25.71 -9.20
N ALA A 358 23.26 -26.01 -9.36
CA ALA A 358 22.71 -27.30 -8.92
C ALA A 358 23.28 -28.46 -9.74
N GLN A 359 23.36 -28.31 -11.05
CA GLN A 359 23.94 -29.31 -11.95
C GLN A 359 25.41 -29.59 -11.59
N SER A 360 26.22 -28.55 -11.35
CA SER A 360 27.63 -28.74 -10.98
C SER A 360 27.82 -29.40 -9.61
N ARG A 361 26.81 -29.32 -8.74
CA ARG A 361 26.78 -29.98 -7.42
C ARG A 361 26.16 -31.38 -7.45
N GLY A 362 25.60 -31.82 -8.58
CA GLY A 362 24.81 -33.05 -8.66
C GLY A 362 23.46 -32.97 -7.94
N ASP A 363 23.01 -31.77 -7.57
CA ASP A 363 21.74 -31.54 -6.87
C ASP A 363 20.55 -31.70 -7.84
N VAL A 364 19.46 -32.26 -7.34
CA VAL A 364 18.24 -32.53 -8.14
C VAL A 364 17.13 -31.53 -7.84
N GLY A 365 16.39 -31.16 -8.88
CA GLY A 365 15.25 -30.24 -8.77
C GLY A 365 13.94 -30.94 -8.39
N ILE A 366 13.23 -30.39 -7.40
CA ILE A 366 11.88 -30.78 -7.00
C ILE A 366 10.96 -29.58 -7.16
N PHE A 367 9.88 -29.76 -7.93
CA PHE A 367 8.81 -28.79 -8.08
C PHE A 367 7.67 -29.11 -7.14
N LEU A 368 7.26 -28.10 -6.36
CA LEU A 368 6.21 -28.19 -5.38
C LEU A 368 5.05 -27.27 -5.77
N THR A 369 3.83 -27.75 -5.61
CA THR A 369 2.61 -26.95 -5.61
C THR A 369 1.98 -27.04 -4.23
N ILE A 370 1.77 -25.89 -3.59
CA ILE A 370 1.31 -25.76 -2.22
C ILE A 370 0.08 -24.87 -2.21
N THR A 371 -1.05 -25.41 -1.75
CA THR A 371 -2.37 -24.76 -1.81
C THR A 371 -2.91 -24.49 -0.41
N CYS A 372 -3.72 -23.44 -0.23
CA CYS A 372 -4.42 -23.17 1.04
C CYS A 372 -5.60 -24.14 1.29
N PRO A 373 -5.94 -24.44 2.57
CA PRO A 373 -7.19 -25.10 2.96
C PRO A 373 -8.45 -24.51 2.34
N SER A 374 -9.45 -25.37 2.08
CA SER A 374 -10.70 -24.97 1.42
C SER A 374 -11.35 -23.78 2.13
N LYS A 375 -11.21 -23.69 3.46
CA LYS A 375 -11.74 -22.57 4.25
C LYS A 375 -11.19 -21.20 3.88
N TYR A 376 -10.04 -21.09 3.21
CA TYR A 376 -9.49 -19.82 2.73
C TYR A 376 -10.07 -19.39 1.36
N HIS A 377 -10.69 -20.31 0.62
CA HIS A 377 -11.21 -20.07 -0.73
C HIS A 377 -12.66 -19.60 -0.66
N GLY A 378 -12.95 -18.44 -1.23
CA GLY A 378 -14.28 -17.83 -1.22
C GLY A 378 -15.26 -18.49 -2.19
N ASN A 379 -14.77 -18.97 -3.32
CA ASN A 379 -15.57 -19.57 -4.37
C ASN A 379 -14.89 -20.85 -4.86
N ILE A 380 -15.68 -21.80 -5.37
CA ILE A 380 -15.17 -23.00 -6.04
C ILE A 380 -14.95 -22.74 -7.53
N ALA A 381 -14.26 -23.64 -8.24
CA ALA A 381 -13.89 -23.49 -9.65
C ALA A 381 -15.09 -23.28 -10.60
N SER A 382 -16.27 -23.77 -10.23
CA SER A 382 -17.52 -23.54 -10.98
C SER A 382 -18.08 -22.12 -10.83
N GLY A 383 -17.47 -21.27 -10.01
CA GLY A 383 -17.89 -19.90 -9.71
C GLY A 383 -18.86 -19.79 -8.53
N HIS A 384 -19.45 -20.89 -8.05
CA HIS A 384 -20.34 -20.88 -6.90
C HIS A 384 -19.59 -20.58 -5.59
N HIS A 385 -20.33 -20.10 -4.59
CA HIS A 385 -19.77 -19.84 -3.27
C HIS A 385 -19.30 -21.13 -2.60
N ASN A 386 -18.16 -21.05 -1.93
CA ASN A 386 -17.67 -22.15 -1.13
C ASN A 386 -18.29 -22.10 0.28
N ALA A 387 -19.06 -23.14 0.64
CA ALA A 387 -19.69 -23.22 1.95
C ALA A 387 -18.68 -23.34 3.11
N LYS A 388 -17.45 -23.80 2.84
CA LYS A 388 -16.40 -23.94 3.84
C LYS A 388 -15.67 -22.64 4.14
N TRP A 389 -15.87 -21.58 3.34
CA TRP A 389 -15.12 -20.35 3.48
C TRP A 389 -15.32 -19.71 4.85
N ASN A 390 -14.22 -19.46 5.56
CA ASN A 390 -14.24 -18.86 6.90
C ASN A 390 -14.07 -17.33 6.86
N TYR A 391 -14.28 -16.71 5.68
CA TYR A 391 -14.18 -15.27 5.46
C TYR A 391 -12.76 -14.71 5.62
N ASP A 392 -11.73 -15.56 5.54
CA ASP A 392 -10.35 -15.09 5.57
C ASP A 392 -9.99 -14.26 4.34
N THR A 393 -9.24 -13.20 4.61
CA THR A 393 -8.67 -12.32 3.59
C THR A 393 -7.50 -13.01 2.88
N VAL A 394 -7.19 -12.57 1.66
CA VAL A 394 -6.01 -13.03 0.90
C VAL A 394 -4.72 -12.84 1.71
N ALA A 395 -4.62 -11.73 2.46
CA ALA A 395 -3.48 -11.47 3.32
C ALA A 395 -3.36 -12.48 4.48
N GLN A 396 -4.48 -12.91 5.08
CA GLN A 396 -4.49 -13.96 6.10
C GLN A 396 -4.10 -15.32 5.53
N ALA A 397 -4.60 -15.68 4.35
CA ALA A 397 -4.21 -16.91 3.65
C ALA A 397 -2.70 -16.92 3.31
N GLN A 398 -2.15 -15.78 2.85
CA GLN A 398 -0.70 -15.66 2.62
C GLN A 398 0.11 -15.79 3.92
N ARG A 399 -0.38 -15.23 5.04
CA ARG A 399 0.27 -15.39 6.36
C ARG A 399 0.23 -16.84 6.84
N TYR A 400 -0.85 -17.58 6.56
CA TYR A 400 -0.93 -19.01 6.81
C TYR A 400 0.21 -19.75 6.09
N LEU A 401 0.37 -19.55 4.78
CA LEU A 401 1.44 -20.20 4.00
C LEU A 401 2.84 -19.86 4.55
N CYS A 402 3.09 -18.58 4.87
CA CYS A 402 4.33 -18.15 5.51
C CYS A 402 4.59 -18.83 6.85
N ARG A 403 3.57 -18.92 7.71
CA ARG A 403 3.68 -19.56 9.03
C ARG A 403 4.02 -21.03 8.90
N VAL A 404 3.32 -21.77 8.05
CA VAL A 404 3.56 -23.20 7.83
C VAL A 404 4.94 -23.42 7.22
N TRP A 405 5.32 -22.62 6.23
CA TRP A 405 6.66 -22.66 5.64
C TRP A 405 7.77 -22.42 6.67
N ASN A 406 7.63 -21.41 7.54
CA ASN A 406 8.62 -21.12 8.58
C ASN A 406 8.76 -22.29 9.58
N ARG A 407 7.64 -22.91 9.98
CA ARG A 407 7.67 -24.10 10.85
C ARG A 407 8.32 -25.30 10.17
N ALA A 408 7.99 -25.55 8.91
CA ALA A 408 8.54 -26.66 8.13
C ALA A 408 10.05 -26.48 7.90
N THR A 409 10.48 -25.29 7.49
CA THR A 409 11.90 -24.95 7.30
C THR A 409 12.70 -24.94 8.61
N ALA A 410 12.09 -24.58 9.74
CA ALA A 410 12.73 -24.75 11.04
C ALA A 410 12.97 -26.22 11.38
N LYS A 411 12.03 -27.13 11.03
CA LYS A 411 12.25 -28.58 11.16
C LYS A 411 13.34 -29.06 10.21
N LEU A 412 13.30 -28.68 8.93
CA LEU A 412 14.35 -29.02 7.97
C LEU A 412 15.74 -28.61 8.47
N LYS A 413 15.89 -27.40 9.02
CA LYS A 413 17.15 -26.93 9.60
C LYS A 413 17.65 -27.80 10.76
N ARG A 414 16.76 -28.32 11.61
CA ARG A 414 17.15 -29.22 12.73
C ARG A 414 17.60 -30.59 12.24
N GLU A 415 17.14 -31.01 11.07
CA GLU A 415 17.53 -32.26 10.40
C GLU A 415 18.69 -32.06 9.40
N ASP A 416 19.34 -30.88 9.41
CA ASP A 416 20.37 -30.47 8.46
C ASP A 416 19.97 -30.57 6.96
N LEU A 417 18.68 -30.44 6.68
CA LEU A 417 18.14 -30.41 5.32
C LEU A 417 18.02 -28.97 4.85
N ARG A 418 18.82 -28.59 3.85
CA ARG A 418 18.96 -27.19 3.43
C ARG A 418 18.68 -27.00 1.93
N PRO A 419 17.43 -27.15 1.47
CA PRO A 419 17.11 -26.90 0.07
C PRO A 419 17.28 -25.40 -0.29
N TYR A 420 17.66 -25.13 -1.54
CA TYR A 420 17.75 -23.77 -2.09
C TYR A 420 16.99 -23.69 -3.42
N GLY A 421 16.67 -22.49 -3.90
CA GLY A 421 15.90 -22.33 -5.14
C GLY A 421 14.95 -21.15 -5.09
N PHE A 422 13.72 -21.31 -5.57
CA PHE A 422 12.76 -20.22 -5.75
C PHE A 422 11.37 -20.59 -5.29
N ARG A 423 10.63 -19.59 -4.81
CA ARG A 423 9.20 -19.66 -4.53
C ARG A 423 8.47 -18.56 -5.29
N VAL A 424 7.43 -18.95 -6.02
CA VAL A 424 6.46 -18.09 -6.71
C VAL A 424 5.14 -18.14 -5.95
N ALA A 425 4.51 -16.98 -5.73
CA ALA A 425 3.18 -16.87 -5.14
C ALA A 425 2.22 -16.35 -6.19
N GLU A 426 1.10 -17.06 -6.37
CA GLU A 426 0.12 -16.83 -7.43
C GLU A 426 -1.31 -16.83 -6.89
N PRO A 427 -2.24 -16.11 -7.53
CA PRO A 427 -3.65 -16.21 -7.21
C PRO A 427 -4.28 -17.47 -7.83
N HIS A 428 -5.12 -18.17 -7.08
CA HIS A 428 -6.18 -18.97 -7.67
C HIS A 428 -7.27 -18.07 -8.24
N HIS A 429 -8.20 -18.66 -9.01
CA HIS A 429 -9.30 -17.93 -9.65
C HIS A 429 -10.14 -17.02 -8.73
N ASP A 430 -10.19 -17.27 -7.41
CA ASP A 430 -10.92 -16.49 -6.39
C ASP A 430 -10.02 -15.50 -5.60
N GLY A 431 -8.76 -15.36 -6.03
CA GLY A 431 -7.74 -14.51 -5.42
C GLY A 431 -6.98 -15.15 -4.25
N THR A 432 -7.32 -16.37 -3.84
CA THR A 432 -6.62 -17.06 -2.74
C THR A 432 -5.19 -17.42 -3.17
N PRO A 433 -4.15 -17.13 -2.36
CA PRO A 433 -2.77 -17.39 -2.75
C PRO A 433 -2.47 -18.89 -2.72
N HIS A 434 -1.66 -19.33 -3.69
CA HIS A 434 -0.98 -20.62 -3.65
C HIS A 434 0.48 -20.43 -4.07
N TRP A 435 1.34 -21.38 -3.71
CA TRP A 435 2.76 -21.29 -3.99
C TRP A 435 3.24 -22.40 -4.91
N HIS A 436 4.07 -22.01 -5.86
CA HIS A 436 4.96 -22.91 -6.57
C HIS A 436 6.36 -22.75 -6.02
N ALA A 437 7.06 -23.85 -5.73
CA ALA A 437 8.45 -23.80 -5.31
C ALA A 437 9.31 -24.75 -6.13
N LEU A 438 10.40 -24.25 -6.68
CA LEU A 438 11.44 -25.05 -7.31
C LEU A 438 12.62 -25.11 -6.35
N LEU A 439 12.88 -26.29 -5.79
CA LEU A 439 13.92 -26.53 -4.80
C LEU A 439 14.97 -27.51 -5.33
N PHE A 440 16.23 -27.17 -5.13
CA PHE A 440 17.40 -28.01 -5.41
C PHE A 440 17.99 -28.52 -4.09
N MET A 441 18.38 -29.79 -4.09
CA MET A 441 18.99 -30.49 -2.95
C MET A 441 19.67 -31.79 -3.42
N PRO A 442 20.54 -32.40 -2.60
CA PRO A 442 21.12 -33.71 -2.91
C PRO A 442 20.06 -34.79 -3.08
N GLN A 443 20.33 -35.79 -3.93
CA GLN A 443 19.37 -36.83 -4.29
C GLN A 443 18.88 -37.63 -3.07
N GLU A 444 19.78 -37.92 -2.13
CA GLU A 444 19.51 -38.64 -0.88
C GLU A 444 18.58 -37.85 0.06
N GLN A 445 18.59 -36.51 -0.01
CA GLN A 445 17.80 -35.64 0.87
C GLN A 445 16.35 -35.43 0.40
N VAL A 446 16.03 -35.77 -0.85
CA VAL A 446 14.72 -35.51 -1.46
C VAL A 446 13.58 -36.12 -0.66
N LYS A 447 13.69 -37.40 -0.29
CA LYS A 447 12.61 -38.13 0.40
C LYS A 447 12.30 -37.49 1.75
N ALA A 448 13.33 -37.25 2.58
CA ALA A 448 13.19 -36.66 3.89
C ALA A 448 12.64 -35.22 3.82
N THR A 449 13.17 -34.40 2.90
CA THR A 449 12.73 -33.01 2.72
C THR A 449 11.26 -32.93 2.29
N VAL A 450 10.87 -33.71 1.28
CA VAL A 450 9.49 -33.73 0.79
C VAL A 450 8.52 -34.28 1.83
N ALA A 451 8.92 -35.31 2.60
CA ALA A 451 8.10 -35.87 3.67
C ALA A 451 7.82 -34.83 4.76
N ILE A 452 8.84 -34.10 5.22
CA ILE A 452 8.68 -33.02 6.21
C ILE A 452 7.79 -31.92 5.67
N LEU A 453 8.08 -31.38 4.48
CA LEU A 453 7.26 -30.31 3.89
C LEU A 453 5.80 -30.76 3.74
N ARG A 454 5.56 -31.97 3.22
CA ARG A 454 4.22 -32.53 3.08
C ARG A 454 3.51 -32.60 4.43
N ALA A 455 4.14 -33.17 5.45
CA ALA A 455 3.54 -33.33 6.78
C ALA A 455 3.04 -32.01 7.36
N TYR A 456 3.81 -30.93 7.24
CA TYR A 456 3.41 -29.61 7.73
C TYR A 456 2.27 -28.99 6.91
N PHE A 457 2.30 -29.10 5.58
CA PHE A 457 1.28 -28.47 4.73
C PHE A 457 -0.06 -29.21 4.72
N ILE A 458 -0.08 -30.52 4.99
CA ILE A 458 -1.32 -31.32 5.04
C ILE A 458 -1.95 -31.40 6.43
N ALA A 459 -1.29 -30.89 7.47
CA ALA A 459 -1.75 -31.04 8.85
C ALA A 459 -3.04 -30.27 9.13
N GLU A 460 -3.18 -29.06 8.60
CA GLU A 460 -4.38 -28.24 8.82
C GLU A 460 -5.54 -28.70 7.92
N ASP A 461 -6.69 -28.96 8.56
CA ASP A 461 -7.91 -29.51 7.95
C ASP A 461 -7.66 -30.84 7.20
N ARG A 462 -6.83 -31.71 7.79
CA ARG A 462 -6.39 -32.99 7.18
C ARG A 462 -7.55 -33.86 6.68
N ASP A 463 -8.68 -33.84 7.39
CA ASP A 463 -9.86 -34.64 7.07
C ASP A 463 -10.46 -34.28 5.71
N GLU A 464 -10.30 -33.03 5.24
CA GLU A 464 -10.84 -32.61 3.94
C GLU A 464 -10.14 -33.25 2.73
N LEU A 465 -8.94 -33.78 2.93
CA LEU A 465 -8.09 -34.32 1.85
C LEU A 465 -8.32 -35.82 1.60
N GLY A 466 -8.98 -36.53 2.52
CA GLY A 466 -9.14 -37.98 2.45
C GLY A 466 -7.80 -38.70 2.22
N ARG A 467 -7.76 -39.59 1.23
CA ARG A 467 -6.51 -40.30 0.83
C ARG A 467 -5.62 -39.47 -0.10
N ASN A 468 -6.16 -38.48 -0.81
CA ASN A 468 -5.44 -37.72 -1.83
C ASN A 468 -4.99 -36.35 -1.29
N THR A 469 -3.76 -36.29 -0.78
CA THR A 469 -3.18 -35.02 -0.31
C THR A 469 -2.73 -34.08 -1.43
N GLY A 470 -2.83 -34.50 -2.70
CA GLY A 470 -2.37 -33.75 -3.86
C GLY A 470 -3.10 -32.42 -4.08
N ALA A 471 -4.33 -32.28 -3.56
CA ALA A 471 -5.07 -31.02 -3.56
C ALA A 471 -4.42 -29.94 -2.68
N ARG A 472 -3.62 -30.35 -1.68
CA ARG A 472 -2.92 -29.46 -0.75
C ARG A 472 -1.44 -29.33 -1.08
N PHE A 473 -0.79 -30.45 -1.36
CA PHE A 473 0.65 -30.54 -1.55
C PHE A 473 0.98 -31.56 -2.63
N LYS A 474 1.48 -31.07 -3.76
CA LYS A 474 1.96 -31.90 -4.88
C LYS A 474 3.45 -31.70 -5.05
N SER A 475 4.20 -32.80 -5.16
CA SER A 475 5.63 -32.80 -5.41
C SER A 475 5.93 -33.57 -6.69
N LYS A 476 6.68 -32.96 -7.60
CA LYS A 476 7.14 -33.58 -8.85
C LYS A 476 8.66 -33.46 -8.93
N LYS A 477 9.35 -34.58 -9.13
CA LYS A 477 10.79 -34.55 -9.44
C LYS A 477 10.99 -34.04 -10.86
N MET A 478 11.93 -33.13 -11.06
CA MET A 478 12.26 -32.61 -12.38
C MET A 478 13.03 -33.66 -13.18
N ASP A 479 12.69 -33.74 -14.46
CA ASP A 479 13.35 -34.62 -15.42
C ASP A 479 14.12 -33.75 -16.41
N PRO A 480 15.46 -33.73 -16.35
CA PRO A 480 16.29 -32.93 -17.26
C PRO A 480 16.03 -33.23 -18.75
N ARG A 481 15.54 -34.43 -19.08
CA ARG A 481 15.24 -34.83 -20.46
C ARG A 481 13.97 -34.16 -21.01
N LYS A 482 13.08 -33.72 -20.12
CA LYS A 482 11.80 -33.07 -20.49
C LYS A 482 11.88 -31.55 -20.51
N GLY A 483 13.07 -30.98 -20.28
CA GLY A 483 13.31 -29.53 -20.22
C GLY A 483 14.02 -29.11 -18.95
N SER A 484 14.65 -27.94 -19.00
CA SER A 484 15.37 -27.36 -17.86
C SER A 484 14.42 -27.05 -16.70
N ALA A 485 14.92 -27.13 -15.47
CA ALA A 485 14.17 -26.72 -14.28
C ALA A 485 13.74 -25.25 -14.38
N THR A 486 14.55 -24.41 -15.03
CA THR A 486 14.23 -23.02 -15.37
C THR A 486 13.02 -22.92 -16.30
N ALA A 487 12.88 -23.79 -17.31
CA ALA A 487 11.73 -23.79 -18.21
C ALA A 487 10.41 -24.06 -17.46
N TYR A 488 10.42 -24.95 -16.46
CA TYR A 488 9.23 -25.25 -15.65
C TYR A 488 8.71 -24.05 -14.86
N ILE A 489 9.60 -23.25 -14.29
CA ILE A 489 9.23 -22.06 -13.51
C ILE A 489 9.08 -20.80 -14.40
N ALA A 490 9.64 -20.81 -15.62
CA ALA A 490 9.57 -19.71 -16.56
C ALA A 490 8.14 -19.35 -16.95
N LYS A 491 7.28 -20.37 -17.15
CA LYS A 491 5.84 -20.18 -17.39
C LYS A 491 5.25 -19.27 -16.31
N TYR A 492 5.46 -19.62 -15.05
CA TYR A 492 4.96 -18.90 -13.88
C TYR A 492 5.54 -17.48 -13.73
N ILE A 493 6.78 -17.23 -14.18
CA ILE A 493 7.31 -15.86 -14.24
C ILE A 493 6.55 -15.04 -15.28
N SER A 494 6.44 -15.54 -16.51
CA SER A 494 5.78 -14.83 -17.61
C SER A 494 4.30 -14.59 -17.27
N LYS A 495 3.58 -15.60 -16.75
CA LYS A 495 2.18 -15.47 -16.29
C LYS A 495 1.97 -14.34 -15.28
N ASN A 496 2.98 -14.02 -14.46
CA ASN A 496 2.84 -13.09 -13.33
C ASN A 496 3.47 -11.71 -13.55
N ILE A 497 4.15 -11.48 -14.68
CA ILE A 497 4.85 -10.22 -14.98
C ILE A 497 4.26 -9.52 -16.20
N ASP A 498 4.41 -10.09 -17.40
CA ASP A 498 4.10 -9.41 -18.66
C ASP A 498 3.39 -10.29 -19.69
N GLY A 499 3.17 -11.58 -19.40
CA GLY A 499 2.55 -12.51 -20.34
C GLY A 499 3.42 -12.79 -21.57
N HIS A 500 4.72 -12.49 -21.50
CA HIS A 500 5.62 -12.59 -22.65
C HIS A 500 5.78 -14.04 -23.14
N ALA A 501 5.75 -14.21 -24.47
CA ALA A 501 5.84 -15.49 -25.18
C ALA A 501 4.76 -16.52 -24.79
N LEU A 502 3.60 -16.04 -24.34
CA LEU A 502 2.43 -16.87 -23.98
C LEU A 502 1.20 -16.53 -24.86
N ALA A 503 1.42 -15.95 -26.04
CA ALA A 503 0.34 -15.66 -26.98
C ALA A 503 -0.28 -16.98 -27.49
N GLY A 504 -1.60 -17.10 -27.42
CA GLY A 504 -2.33 -18.32 -27.79
C GLY A 504 -2.47 -19.36 -26.66
N GLU A 505 -1.77 -19.21 -25.54
CA GLU A 505 -1.97 -20.08 -24.36
C GLU A 505 -3.09 -19.56 -23.46
N LEU A 506 -3.90 -20.49 -22.94
CA LEU A 506 -4.93 -20.21 -21.95
C LEU A 506 -4.41 -20.42 -20.53
N ASP A 507 -4.93 -19.62 -19.62
CA ASP A 507 -4.69 -19.81 -18.20
C ASP A 507 -5.60 -20.89 -17.60
N ASP A 508 -5.03 -21.85 -16.88
CA ASP A 508 -5.77 -22.96 -16.28
C ASP A 508 -6.78 -22.50 -15.21
N GLU A 509 -6.41 -21.46 -14.45
CA GLU A 509 -7.22 -20.91 -13.36
C GLU A 509 -8.41 -20.12 -13.89
N SER A 510 -8.19 -19.22 -14.85
CA SER A 510 -9.21 -18.30 -15.37
C SER A 510 -9.87 -18.73 -16.68
N GLY A 511 -9.21 -19.55 -17.50
CA GLY A 511 -9.63 -19.89 -18.86
C GLY A 511 -9.44 -18.77 -19.88
N LYS A 512 -8.73 -17.68 -19.53
CA LYS A 512 -8.48 -16.51 -20.40
C LYS A 512 -7.07 -16.53 -20.99
N PRO A 513 -6.81 -15.79 -22.09
CA PRO A 513 -5.45 -15.68 -22.65
C PRO A 513 -4.41 -15.20 -21.64
N LEU A 514 -3.21 -15.80 -21.65
CA LEU A 514 -2.18 -15.53 -20.64
C LEU A 514 -1.59 -14.12 -20.69
N ASN A 515 -1.55 -13.49 -21.87
CA ASN A 515 -1.17 -12.09 -22.03
C ASN A 515 -2.14 -11.13 -21.31
N GLU A 516 -3.43 -11.48 -21.27
CA GLU A 516 -4.44 -10.70 -20.57
C GLU A 516 -4.45 -10.93 -19.07
N THR A 517 -4.12 -12.12 -18.58
CA THR A 517 -4.21 -12.46 -17.14
C THR A 517 -3.03 -11.90 -16.32
N ALA A 518 -1.89 -11.64 -16.95
CA ALA A 518 -0.70 -11.10 -16.27
C ALA A 518 -0.94 -9.76 -15.55
N LYS A 519 -1.75 -8.85 -16.14
CA LYS A 519 -2.14 -7.60 -15.47
C LYS A 519 -2.99 -7.84 -14.22
N TYR A 520 -3.84 -8.88 -14.21
CA TYR A 520 -4.66 -9.23 -13.06
C TYR A 520 -3.78 -9.77 -11.93
N ALA A 521 -2.82 -10.64 -12.25
CA ALA A 521 -1.87 -11.18 -11.27
C ALA A 521 -0.99 -10.07 -10.66
N MET A 522 -0.52 -9.13 -11.46
CA MET A 522 0.22 -7.96 -10.95
C MET A 522 -0.65 -7.04 -10.08
N ALA A 523 -1.89 -6.77 -10.50
CA ALA A 523 -2.82 -5.96 -9.72
C ALA A 523 -3.16 -6.62 -8.38
N TRP A 524 -3.42 -7.94 -8.39
CA TRP A 524 -3.60 -8.76 -7.20
C TRP A 524 -2.40 -8.68 -6.24
N ALA A 525 -1.19 -8.91 -6.75
CA ALA A 525 0.03 -8.85 -5.94
C ALA A 525 0.26 -7.45 -5.36
N SER A 526 -0.03 -6.39 -6.13
CA SER A 526 0.08 -5.01 -5.68
C SER A 526 -0.96 -4.67 -4.61
N LEU A 527 -2.21 -5.06 -4.80
CA LEU A 527 -3.30 -4.77 -3.87
C LEU A 527 -3.08 -5.48 -2.55
N HIS A 528 -2.73 -6.77 -2.57
CA HIS A 528 -2.51 -7.56 -1.36
C HIS A 528 -1.08 -7.48 -0.81
N ARG A 529 -0.18 -6.74 -1.48
CA ARG A 529 1.25 -6.56 -1.13
C ARG A 529 1.98 -7.89 -1.00
N ILE A 530 1.73 -8.80 -1.94
CA ILE A 530 2.34 -10.14 -1.96
C ILE A 530 3.64 -10.09 -2.76
N ARG A 531 4.73 -10.53 -2.12
CA ARG A 531 6.00 -10.76 -2.81
C ARG A 531 5.91 -12.01 -3.67
N GLN A 532 5.60 -11.83 -4.95
CA GLN A 532 5.44 -12.93 -5.92
C GLN A 532 6.69 -13.79 -6.06
N PHE A 533 7.89 -13.23 -6.15
CA PHE A 533 9.13 -14.01 -6.37
C PHE A 533 10.08 -13.91 -5.17
N GLN A 534 10.47 -15.06 -4.63
CA GLN A 534 11.39 -15.17 -3.50
C GLN A 534 12.49 -16.19 -3.78
N PRO A 535 13.75 -15.76 -3.86
CA PRO A 535 14.88 -16.67 -3.84
C PRO A 535 15.08 -17.25 -2.43
N ILE A 536 15.59 -18.48 -2.38
CA ILE A 536 15.86 -19.26 -1.17
C ILE A 536 17.31 -19.75 -1.27
N GLY A 537 18.13 -19.49 -0.25
CA GLY A 537 19.49 -20.03 -0.18
C GLY A 537 20.52 -19.46 -1.18
N GLN A 538 20.23 -18.33 -1.81
CA GLN A 538 21.09 -17.72 -2.85
C GLN A 538 21.71 -16.39 -2.38
N PRO A 539 22.85 -15.97 -2.96
CA PRO A 539 23.43 -14.65 -2.74
C PRO A 539 22.47 -13.50 -3.08
N PRO A 540 22.62 -12.33 -2.43
CA PRO A 540 21.75 -11.18 -2.65
C PRO A 540 21.88 -10.61 -4.08
N ILE A 541 20.74 -10.31 -4.71
CA ILE A 541 20.71 -9.65 -6.02
C ILE A 541 21.13 -8.19 -5.95
N SER A 542 20.94 -7.53 -4.80
CA SER A 542 21.32 -6.14 -4.64
C SER A 542 22.84 -5.94 -4.74
N VAL A 543 23.63 -6.88 -4.21
CA VAL A 543 25.11 -6.87 -4.36
C VAL A 543 25.50 -7.03 -5.83
N TYR A 544 24.89 -7.98 -6.53
CA TYR A 544 25.08 -8.17 -7.96
C TYR A 544 24.79 -6.90 -8.78
N ARG A 545 23.69 -6.20 -8.48
CA ARG A 545 23.33 -4.93 -9.15
C ARG A 545 24.33 -3.80 -8.84
N GLU A 546 24.79 -3.70 -7.59
CA GLU A 546 25.78 -2.69 -7.21
C GLU A 546 27.15 -2.96 -7.82
N LEU A 547 27.59 -4.21 -7.90
CA LEU A 547 28.84 -4.58 -8.58
C LEU A 547 28.81 -4.27 -10.08
N ARG A 548 27.69 -4.54 -10.77
CA ARG A 548 27.53 -4.14 -12.18
C ARG A 548 27.60 -2.63 -12.36
N LYS A 549 27.04 -1.86 -11.43
CA LYS A 549 27.17 -0.40 -11.46
C LYS A 549 28.62 0.02 -11.29
N LEU A 550 29.32 -0.57 -10.31
CA LEU A 550 30.73 -0.30 -10.04
C LEU A 550 31.60 -0.62 -11.26
N SER A 551 31.43 -1.79 -11.86
CA SER A 551 32.14 -2.21 -13.07
C SER A 551 31.95 -1.20 -14.21
N ASN A 552 30.70 -0.81 -14.48
CA ASN A 552 30.40 0.20 -15.51
C ASN A 552 31.06 1.55 -15.20
N GLN A 553 31.03 2.01 -13.94
CA GLN A 553 31.65 3.27 -13.53
C GLN A 553 33.18 3.25 -13.70
N ILE A 554 33.85 2.20 -13.24
CA ILE A 554 35.30 2.04 -13.37
C ILE A 554 35.69 1.95 -14.86
N THR A 555 34.99 1.11 -15.62
CA THR A 555 35.24 0.91 -17.05
C THR A 555 35.07 2.22 -17.83
N THR A 556 34.03 3.00 -17.54
CA THR A 556 33.82 4.30 -18.18
C THR A 556 34.95 5.27 -17.87
N ARG A 557 35.37 5.38 -16.61
CA ARG A 557 36.51 6.24 -16.22
C ARG A 557 37.81 5.83 -16.91
N GLN A 558 38.17 4.55 -16.83
CA GLN A 558 39.38 4.05 -17.48
C GLN A 558 39.38 4.25 -19.00
N LYS A 559 38.20 4.22 -19.65
CA LYS A 559 38.08 4.53 -21.09
C LYS A 559 38.30 6.01 -21.37
N ILE A 560 37.77 6.90 -20.52
CA ILE A 560 38.02 8.35 -20.62
C ILE A 560 39.51 8.64 -20.44
N ASP A 561 40.14 7.98 -19.46
CA ASP A 561 41.56 8.15 -19.15
C ASP A 561 42.50 7.40 -20.13
N ASN A 562 41.96 6.71 -21.14
CA ASN A 562 42.71 5.84 -22.06
C ASN A 562 43.56 4.74 -21.39
N THR A 563 43.22 4.35 -20.15
CA THR A 563 43.90 3.30 -19.37
C THR A 563 43.19 1.95 -19.42
N PHE A 564 42.01 1.87 -20.03
CA PHE A 564 41.21 0.66 -20.08
C PHE A 564 41.90 -0.47 -20.85
N LYS A 565 42.14 -1.59 -20.17
CA LYS A 565 42.65 -2.83 -20.75
C LYS A 565 41.63 -3.94 -20.59
N ARG A 566 41.22 -4.57 -21.70
CA ARG A 566 40.26 -5.67 -21.68
C ARG A 566 40.81 -6.84 -20.86
N GLY A 567 40.04 -7.30 -19.88
CA GLY A 567 40.41 -8.44 -19.02
C GLY A 567 41.39 -8.11 -17.89
N ALA A 568 41.82 -6.85 -17.76
CA ALA A 568 42.56 -6.44 -16.57
C ALA A 568 41.63 -6.39 -15.34
N PRO A 569 42.15 -6.70 -14.13
CA PRO A 569 41.39 -6.55 -12.90
C PRO A 569 40.90 -5.11 -12.70
N LEU A 570 39.64 -4.96 -12.30
CA LEU A 570 39.03 -3.67 -11.97
C LEU A 570 39.19 -3.33 -10.48
N LEU A 571 39.26 -4.35 -9.62
CA LEU A 571 39.42 -4.21 -8.18
C LEU A 571 40.76 -4.76 -7.70
N VAL A 572 41.27 -4.18 -6.60
CA VAL A 572 42.57 -4.55 -6.02
C VAL A 572 42.56 -5.97 -5.43
N ASP A 573 41.50 -6.33 -4.71
CA ASP A 573 41.36 -7.70 -4.16
C ASP A 573 40.89 -8.67 -5.25
N PRO A 574 41.66 -9.73 -5.55
CA PRO A 574 41.34 -10.66 -6.63
C PRO A 574 40.00 -11.39 -6.45
N ALA A 575 39.59 -11.66 -5.21
CA ALA A 575 38.32 -12.34 -4.97
C ALA A 575 37.12 -11.41 -5.16
N MET A 576 37.19 -10.17 -4.69
CA MET A 576 36.19 -9.13 -5.00
C MET A 576 36.11 -8.89 -6.51
N ASP A 577 37.26 -8.80 -7.18
CA ASP A 577 37.34 -8.59 -8.63
C ASP A 577 36.66 -9.74 -9.40
N ALA A 578 36.93 -10.99 -9.00
CA ALA A 578 36.29 -12.16 -9.62
C ALA A 578 34.76 -12.16 -9.46
N VAL A 579 34.23 -11.69 -8.32
CA VAL A 579 32.78 -11.52 -8.13
C VAL A 579 32.25 -10.38 -9.00
N CYS A 580 32.98 -9.27 -9.09
CA CYS A 580 32.64 -8.11 -9.92
C CYS A 580 32.58 -8.49 -11.41
N ALA A 581 33.63 -9.14 -11.92
CA ALA A 581 33.73 -9.62 -13.30
C ALA A 581 32.60 -10.59 -13.65
N ALA A 582 32.28 -11.53 -12.75
CA ALA A 582 31.15 -12.44 -12.94
C ALA A 582 29.81 -11.71 -13.03
N ALA A 583 29.63 -10.66 -12.22
CA ALA A 583 28.44 -9.83 -12.24
C ALA A 583 28.33 -9.00 -13.53
N ASP A 584 29.43 -8.42 -14.00
CA ASP A 584 29.52 -7.60 -15.21
C ASP A 584 29.14 -8.38 -16.48
N VAL A 585 29.75 -9.54 -16.68
CA VAL A 585 29.46 -10.47 -17.79
C VAL A 585 28.02 -11.00 -17.72
N GLY A 586 27.39 -10.93 -16.56
CA GLY A 586 26.02 -11.38 -16.33
C GLY A 586 25.90 -12.89 -16.06
N CYS A 587 27.01 -13.57 -15.77
CA CYS A 587 27.00 -15.00 -15.46
C CYS A 587 26.61 -15.23 -13.99
N PHE A 588 25.32 -15.41 -13.75
CA PHE A 588 24.80 -15.56 -12.38
C PHE A 588 25.32 -16.81 -11.67
N ALA A 589 25.62 -17.90 -12.40
CA ALA A 589 26.23 -19.11 -11.84
C ALA A 589 27.63 -18.83 -11.27
N THR A 590 28.49 -18.20 -12.07
CA THR A 590 29.84 -17.80 -11.63
C THR A 590 29.76 -16.79 -10.48
N TYR A 591 28.82 -15.85 -10.53
CA TYR A 591 28.60 -14.92 -9.42
C TYR A 591 28.27 -15.66 -8.11
N ILE A 592 27.42 -16.69 -8.16
CA ILE A 592 27.11 -17.52 -6.99
C ILE A 592 28.37 -18.23 -6.48
N ILE A 593 29.10 -18.91 -7.36
CA ILE A 593 30.31 -19.67 -7.02
C ILE A 593 31.37 -18.75 -6.40
N ARG A 594 31.64 -17.60 -7.03
CA ARG A 594 32.63 -16.63 -6.55
C ARG A 594 32.22 -15.95 -5.25
N GLN A 595 30.92 -15.86 -4.95
CA GLN A 595 30.45 -15.43 -3.64
C GLN A 595 30.66 -16.46 -2.51
N GLY A 596 31.12 -17.67 -2.84
CA GLY A 596 31.27 -18.78 -1.90
C GLY A 596 30.23 -19.88 -2.09
N GLY A 597 29.24 -19.69 -2.97
CA GLY A 597 28.22 -20.70 -3.31
C GLY A 597 26.82 -20.41 -2.77
N VAL A 598 25.98 -21.44 -2.81
CA VAL A 598 24.62 -21.44 -2.23
C VAL A 598 24.67 -21.83 -0.75
N LEU A 599 23.63 -21.44 -0.01
CA LEU A 599 23.45 -21.79 1.42
C LEU A 599 24.55 -21.26 2.36
N ILE A 600 25.35 -20.30 1.91
CA ILE A 600 26.42 -19.69 2.72
C ILE A 600 25.83 -18.66 3.70
N PRO A 601 26.28 -18.64 4.98
CA PRO A 601 25.95 -17.57 5.92
C PRO A 601 26.35 -16.19 5.38
N ARG A 602 25.58 -15.15 5.73
CA ARG A 602 25.77 -13.82 5.15
C ARG A 602 27.13 -13.20 5.46
N GLU A 603 27.70 -13.52 6.61
CA GLU A 603 29.03 -13.07 7.05
C GLU A 603 30.17 -13.63 6.18
N ASN A 604 29.96 -14.79 5.56
CA ASN A 604 30.97 -15.49 4.77
C ASN A 604 30.90 -15.16 3.27
N TYR A 605 30.02 -14.24 2.85
CA TYR A 605 30.04 -13.76 1.47
C TYR A 605 31.30 -12.92 1.21
N VAL A 606 31.92 -13.12 0.06
CA VAL A 606 33.09 -12.35 -0.41
C VAL A 606 32.77 -10.85 -0.51
N VAL A 607 31.59 -10.50 -1.03
CA VAL A 607 31.13 -9.10 -1.17
C VAL A 607 29.77 -8.89 -0.51
N ARG A 608 29.60 -7.76 0.18
CA ARG A 608 28.32 -7.33 0.75
C ARG A 608 28.04 -5.86 0.40
N LEU A 609 26.79 -5.46 0.62
CA LEU A 609 26.43 -4.03 0.57
C LEU A 609 27.07 -3.30 1.74
N ALA A 610 27.69 -2.17 1.43
CA ALA A 610 28.12 -1.18 2.40
C ALA A 610 26.99 -0.18 2.58
N TYR A 611 26.64 0.10 3.83
CA TYR A 611 25.66 1.12 4.19
C TYR A 611 26.36 2.30 4.85
N GLN A 612 25.75 3.47 4.76
CA GLN A 612 26.11 4.64 5.54
C GLN A 612 24.85 5.31 6.08
N PRO A 613 24.92 5.99 7.23
CA PRO A 613 23.85 6.88 7.66
C PRO A 613 23.55 7.93 6.59
N ALA A 614 22.29 8.30 6.43
CA ALA A 614 21.92 9.42 5.58
C ALA A 614 22.48 10.73 6.15
N ASP A 615 22.87 11.64 5.25
CA ASP A 615 23.36 12.98 5.64
C ASP A 615 22.30 13.82 6.36
N GLU A 616 21.02 13.56 6.08
CA GLU A 616 19.88 14.32 6.61
C GLU A 616 18.89 13.39 7.32
N MET A 617 18.33 13.90 8.42
CA MET A 617 17.20 13.29 9.11
C MET A 617 15.94 13.34 8.26
N ASN A 618 15.07 12.34 8.42
CA ASN A 618 13.76 12.35 7.80
C ASN A 618 12.71 13.19 8.48
N ALA A 619 11.57 13.38 7.82
CA ALA A 619 10.40 14.08 8.37
C ALA A 619 9.87 13.51 9.70
N TYR A 620 10.42 12.38 10.16
CA TYR A 620 10.13 11.74 11.44
C TYR A 620 11.38 11.65 12.34
N CYS A 621 12.39 12.47 12.07
CA CYS A 621 13.67 12.58 12.80
C CYS A 621 14.52 11.30 12.83
N GLU A 622 14.34 10.38 11.88
CA GLU A 622 15.22 9.21 11.76
C GLU A 622 16.39 9.51 10.80
N ILE A 623 17.56 8.94 11.09
CA ILE A 623 18.70 8.87 10.16
C ILE A 623 18.69 7.50 9.50
N PRO A 624 18.06 7.33 8.31
CA PRO A 624 17.97 6.02 7.67
C PRO A 624 19.34 5.58 7.11
N GLU A 625 19.60 4.28 7.13
CA GLU A 625 20.73 3.70 6.41
C GLU A 625 20.50 3.78 4.88
N LYS A 626 21.45 4.38 4.17
CA LYS A 626 21.50 4.42 2.70
C LYS A 626 22.59 3.49 2.19
N VAL A 627 22.36 2.88 1.03
CA VAL A 627 23.40 2.07 0.36
C VAL A 627 24.51 3.00 -0.10
N PHE A 628 25.70 2.86 0.47
CA PHE A 628 26.92 3.53 0.06
C PHE A 628 27.55 2.87 -1.17
N GLY A 629 27.59 1.54 -1.14
CA GLY A 629 28.16 0.74 -2.22
C GLY A 629 28.43 -0.70 -1.80
N VAL A 630 29.66 -1.16 -1.97
CA VAL A 630 30.07 -2.54 -1.68
C VAL A 630 31.31 -2.59 -0.78
N TRP A 631 31.48 -3.70 -0.07
CA TRP A 631 32.67 -4.00 0.73
C TRP A 631 32.86 -5.51 0.89
N SER A 632 34.02 -5.95 1.37
CA SER A 632 34.30 -7.34 1.71
C SER A 632 34.39 -7.56 3.22
N PRO A 633 33.57 -8.44 3.81
CA PRO A 633 33.67 -8.86 5.21
C PRO A 633 35.06 -9.37 5.59
N ARG A 634 35.76 -10.02 4.66
CA ARG A 634 37.11 -10.58 4.90
C ARG A 634 38.18 -9.49 5.07
N LEU A 635 37.98 -8.33 4.46
CA LEU A 635 38.95 -7.23 4.42
C LEU A 635 38.56 -6.06 5.34
N GLY A 636 37.37 -6.11 5.95
CA GLY A 636 36.89 -5.05 6.82
C GLY A 636 36.60 -3.74 6.07
N ASP A 637 36.53 -2.64 6.83
CA ASP A 637 36.15 -1.32 6.32
C ASP A 637 37.11 -0.75 5.28
N ALA A 638 38.38 -1.20 5.26
CA ALA A 638 39.37 -0.78 4.25
C ALA A 638 38.96 -1.15 2.80
N SER A 639 38.04 -2.11 2.64
CA SER A 639 37.53 -2.55 1.33
C SER A 639 36.27 -1.84 0.86
N ARG A 640 35.81 -0.80 1.57
CA ARG A 640 34.58 -0.07 1.21
C ARG A 640 34.78 0.74 -0.06
N ILE A 641 33.89 0.53 -1.03
CA ILE A 641 33.89 1.24 -2.31
C ILE A 641 32.55 1.95 -2.49
N CYS A 642 32.59 3.26 -2.69
CA CYS A 642 31.41 4.07 -3.01
C CYS A 642 30.97 3.80 -4.45
N THR A 643 29.71 3.40 -4.65
CA THR A 643 29.11 3.21 -5.98
C THR A 643 28.06 4.28 -6.32
N ARG A 644 27.70 5.12 -5.36
CA ARG A 644 26.66 6.14 -5.44
C ARG A 644 27.29 7.53 -5.43
N LEU A 645 27.94 7.87 -6.54
CA LEU A 645 28.75 9.08 -6.67
C LEU A 645 27.92 10.35 -6.92
N VAL A 646 26.68 10.21 -7.37
CA VAL A 646 25.84 11.33 -7.83
C VAL A 646 24.55 11.35 -7.03
N LYS A 647 24.21 12.51 -6.45
CA LYS A 647 22.89 12.77 -5.86
C LYS A 647 21.98 13.36 -6.92
N TRP A 648 20.84 12.70 -7.15
CA TRP A 648 19.84 13.15 -8.11
C TRP A 648 18.64 13.75 -7.39
N LYS A 649 18.21 14.94 -7.79
CA LYS A 649 16.96 15.58 -7.35
C LYS A 649 15.91 15.47 -8.47
N ILE A 650 14.68 15.08 -8.11
CA ILE A 650 13.56 15.04 -9.06
C ILE A 650 12.97 16.45 -9.16
N ARG A 651 12.83 16.97 -10.38
CA ARG A 651 12.23 18.29 -10.67
C ARG A 651 11.13 18.12 -11.72
N ALA A 652 10.08 18.95 -11.67
CA ALA A 652 9.13 19.07 -12.77
C ALA A 652 9.82 19.71 -13.99
N LYS A 653 9.54 19.20 -15.19
CA LYS A 653 10.07 19.76 -16.44
C LYS A 653 9.56 21.19 -16.60
N SER A 654 10.47 22.11 -16.86
CA SER A 654 10.10 23.50 -17.18
C SER A 654 9.32 23.52 -18.50
N LYS A 655 8.14 24.14 -18.54
CA LYS A 655 7.47 24.43 -19.81
C LYS A 655 8.42 25.34 -20.60
N VAL A 656 8.88 24.89 -21.77
CA VAL A 656 9.67 25.74 -22.67
C VAL A 656 8.79 26.93 -23.02
N THR A 657 9.08 28.08 -22.42
CA THR A 657 8.52 29.35 -22.86
C THR A 657 9.30 29.68 -24.11
N THR A 658 8.69 29.51 -25.28
CA THR A 658 9.21 30.06 -26.52
C THR A 658 9.35 31.57 -26.32
N ARG A 659 10.57 32.02 -26.03
CA ARG A 659 10.95 33.43 -26.00
C ARG A 659 10.82 33.94 -27.43
N THR A 660 9.71 34.60 -27.74
CA THR A 660 9.72 35.66 -28.75
C THR A 660 10.50 36.83 -28.14
N GLU A 661 11.56 37.23 -28.84
CA GLU A 661 12.35 38.42 -28.53
C GLU A 661 11.45 39.65 -28.56
N ASN A 662 11.45 40.44 -27.48
CA ASN A 662 11.14 41.86 -27.51
C ASN A 662 12.00 42.56 -26.43
N GLY A 663 12.56 43.70 -26.82
CA GLY A 663 13.71 44.38 -26.24
C GLY A 663 13.52 45.10 -24.89
N PRO A 664 14.47 46.00 -24.53
CA PRO A 664 14.99 46.14 -23.17
C PRO A 664 14.21 47.16 -22.32
N GLY A 665 14.10 46.88 -21.02
CA GLY A 665 13.50 47.79 -20.05
C GLY A 665 13.81 47.40 -18.61
N LEU A 666 14.90 48.00 -18.09
CA LEU A 666 15.21 48.37 -16.70
C LEU A 666 14.71 47.46 -15.56
N GLY A 667 15.68 46.83 -14.91
CA GLY A 667 15.47 45.85 -13.84
C GLY A 667 15.19 46.41 -12.46
N VAL A 668 14.84 45.48 -11.58
CA VAL A 668 15.29 45.42 -10.18
C VAL A 668 15.54 43.95 -9.87
N ASP A 669 16.81 43.62 -9.64
CA ASP A 669 17.21 42.36 -9.00
C ASP A 669 16.64 42.32 -7.59
N LEU A 670 15.81 41.31 -7.30
CA LEU A 670 15.56 40.87 -5.94
C LEU A 670 16.27 39.53 -5.74
N LEU A 671 17.39 39.63 -5.00
CA LEU A 671 18.16 38.51 -4.49
C LEU A 671 17.26 37.49 -3.79
N PRO A 672 17.52 36.18 -3.96
CA PRO A 672 16.86 35.16 -3.16
C PRO A 672 17.42 35.21 -1.74
N SER A 673 16.55 35.26 -0.75
CA SER A 673 16.91 34.87 0.61
C SER A 673 16.15 33.62 1.06
N PRO A 674 16.79 32.83 1.94
CA PRO A 674 16.69 31.39 1.95
C PRO A 674 15.89 30.90 3.17
N THR A 675 15.07 29.87 3.00
CA THR A 675 14.82 28.80 3.99
C THR A 675 13.65 27.94 3.53
N GLY A 676 13.88 26.63 3.46
CA GLY A 676 12.83 25.62 3.26
C GLY A 676 13.20 24.56 2.23
N ASP A 677 14.39 23.97 2.36
CA ASP A 677 14.80 22.80 1.60
C ASP A 677 13.80 21.65 1.72
N ALA A 678 13.54 21.05 0.54
CA ALA A 678 13.19 19.67 0.19
C ALA A 678 12.26 18.86 1.12
N TRP A 679 11.48 17.93 0.55
CA TRP A 679 11.50 16.52 0.98
C TRP A 679 10.56 15.60 0.16
N SER A 680 11.18 14.53 -0.32
CA SER A 680 10.71 13.16 -0.56
C SER A 680 9.82 12.80 -1.77
N SER A 681 10.16 11.62 -2.29
CA SER A 681 9.69 11.00 -3.52
C SER A 681 8.23 10.57 -3.48
N VAL A 682 7.50 11.00 -4.52
CA VAL A 682 6.16 10.58 -4.91
C VAL A 682 5.05 11.15 -4.02
N ASN A 683 4.66 12.41 -4.27
CA ASN A 683 3.29 12.84 -4.58
C ASN A 683 3.28 14.38 -4.76
N ASN A 684 2.81 14.91 -5.88
CA ASN A 684 1.71 15.88 -5.80
C ASN A 684 0.92 16.09 -7.10
N SER A 685 -0.27 16.60 -6.85
CA SER A 685 -1.47 16.80 -7.66
C SER A 685 -1.30 17.71 -8.88
N THR A 686 -2.18 17.51 -9.86
CA THR A 686 -2.34 18.28 -11.11
C THR A 686 -3.18 19.53 -10.91
N GLU A 687 -2.71 20.67 -11.40
CA GLU A 687 -3.56 21.78 -11.88
C GLU A 687 -3.69 21.73 -13.41
N ALA A 688 -4.85 22.14 -13.91
CA ALA A 688 -5.25 22.05 -15.31
C ALA A 688 -5.10 23.41 -16.00
N GLU A 689 -4.52 23.44 -17.20
CA GLU A 689 -4.55 24.62 -18.07
C GLU A 689 -4.87 24.27 -19.53
N LYS A 690 -5.59 25.21 -20.15
CA LYS A 690 -6.27 25.21 -21.45
C LYS A 690 -5.31 25.41 -22.63
N ILE A 691 -5.76 24.97 -23.80
CA ILE A 691 -5.15 25.13 -25.14
C ILE A 691 -5.80 26.32 -25.85
N THR A 692 -5.02 27.09 -26.60
CA THR A 692 -5.47 28.10 -27.58
C THR A 692 -5.37 27.56 -29.01
N ASN A 693 -6.44 27.76 -29.78
CA ASN A 693 -6.60 27.36 -31.19
C ASN A 693 -6.06 28.43 -32.15
N PHE A 694 -5.48 28.00 -33.27
CA PHE A 694 -5.48 28.71 -34.56
C PHE A 694 -5.64 27.68 -35.70
N SER A 695 -6.43 28.04 -36.69
CA SER A 695 -6.75 27.35 -37.95
C SER A 695 -7.15 28.44 -38.96
N PRO A 696 -7.32 28.20 -40.28
CA PRO A 696 -6.94 27.07 -41.14
C PRO A 696 -6.15 27.51 -42.40
N ASP A 697 -5.76 26.56 -43.24
CA ASP A 697 -6.15 26.60 -44.67
C ASP A 697 -6.09 25.18 -45.28
N VAL A 698 -6.88 25.02 -46.34
CA VAL A 698 -7.58 23.81 -46.78
C VAL A 698 -6.92 23.26 -48.04
N GLU A 699 -6.84 21.95 -48.19
CA GLU A 699 -7.06 21.27 -49.47
C GLU A 699 -7.30 19.76 -49.26
N ASP A 700 -8.34 19.27 -49.94
CA ASP A 700 -8.91 17.92 -49.94
C ASP A 700 -7.95 16.87 -50.56
N MET A 701 -8.19 15.58 -50.25
CA MET A 701 -8.06 14.43 -51.18
C MET A 701 -8.35 13.09 -50.46
N THR A 702 -9.58 12.62 -50.70
CA THR A 702 -10.07 11.26 -51.02
C THR A 702 -9.47 9.99 -50.38
N GLU A 703 -10.40 9.15 -49.90
CA GLU A 703 -10.25 7.73 -49.55
C GLU A 703 -9.98 6.89 -50.80
N GLU A 704 -8.77 6.37 -50.96
CA GLU A 704 -8.45 5.13 -51.69
C GLU A 704 -6.98 4.76 -51.44
N SER A 705 -6.70 3.47 -51.25
CA SER A 705 -5.40 2.80 -50.96
C SER A 705 -5.05 2.52 -49.47
N GLU A 706 -5.75 1.54 -48.89
CA GLU A 706 -5.11 0.60 -47.95
C GLU A 706 -4.14 -0.28 -48.73
N GLU A 707 -2.83 -0.01 -48.68
CA GLU A 707 -1.80 -0.92 -49.20
C GLU A 707 -0.99 -1.56 -48.04
N GLU A 708 -1.21 -2.87 -47.92
CA GLU A 708 -0.33 -3.95 -47.44
C GLU A 708 0.57 -3.73 -46.20
N ILE A 709 0.25 -4.48 -45.14
CA ILE A 709 1.13 -4.73 -43.99
C ILE A 709 2.29 -5.62 -44.46
N VAL A 710 3.45 -5.03 -44.73
CA VAL A 710 4.69 -5.74 -45.08
C VAL A 710 5.28 -6.42 -43.84
N ASP A 711 5.59 -7.71 -43.95
CA ASP A 711 6.28 -8.53 -42.95
C ASP A 711 7.60 -7.87 -42.49
N PHE A 712 7.67 -7.52 -41.20
CA PHE A 712 8.79 -6.80 -40.59
C PHE A 712 10.03 -7.66 -40.35
N GLU A 713 9.91 -9.00 -40.40
CA GLU A 713 11.02 -9.89 -40.08
C GLU A 713 11.98 -10.09 -41.26
N ASN A 714 11.51 -9.95 -42.50
CA ASN A 714 12.30 -10.22 -43.72
C ASN A 714 12.69 -8.96 -44.53
N MET A 715 12.52 -7.76 -43.97
CA MET A 715 12.73 -6.51 -44.70
C MET A 715 14.23 -6.18 -44.90
N ASP A 716 14.62 -5.93 -46.15
CA ASP A 716 16.00 -5.55 -46.47
C ASP A 716 16.41 -4.20 -45.83
N GLN A 717 17.72 -4.02 -45.62
CA GLN A 717 18.24 -2.85 -44.88
C GLN A 717 18.02 -1.52 -45.62
N SER A 718 17.88 -1.53 -46.95
CA SER A 718 17.62 -0.33 -47.76
C SER A 718 16.14 0.10 -47.66
N THR A 719 15.25 -0.88 -47.67
CA THR A 719 13.79 -0.76 -47.53
C THR A 719 13.44 -0.34 -46.12
N ARG A 720 14.13 -0.89 -45.10
CA ARG A 720 14.03 -0.44 -43.71
C ARG A 720 14.47 1.01 -43.52
N ARG A 721 15.57 1.44 -44.17
CA ARG A 721 16.03 2.83 -44.09
C ARG A 721 15.07 3.79 -44.80
N LYS A 722 14.52 3.41 -45.96
CA LYS A 722 13.47 4.19 -46.64
C LYS A 722 12.20 4.30 -45.82
N LEU A 723 11.74 3.21 -45.19
CA LEU A 723 10.58 3.20 -44.29
C LEU A 723 10.80 4.09 -43.06
N MET A 724 11.96 3.98 -42.41
CA MET A 724 12.30 4.82 -41.25
C MET A 724 12.47 6.30 -41.62
N ARG A 725 12.94 6.59 -42.84
CA ARG A 725 12.99 7.96 -43.36
C ARG A 725 11.59 8.50 -43.59
N ARG A 726 10.70 7.71 -44.22
CA ARG A 726 9.28 8.04 -44.43
C ARG A 726 8.53 8.24 -43.10
N LEU A 727 8.74 7.39 -42.10
CA LEU A 727 8.16 7.53 -40.75
C LEU A 727 8.70 8.74 -39.96
N ARG A 728 9.90 9.23 -40.27
CA ARG A 728 10.44 10.47 -39.71
C ARG A 728 9.93 11.72 -40.44
N GLU A 729 9.70 11.61 -41.75
CA GLU A 729 9.29 12.72 -42.61
C GLU A 729 7.76 12.92 -42.65
N THR A 730 6.96 11.95 -42.17
CA THR A 730 5.49 12.06 -42.11
C THR A 730 5.03 12.44 -40.70
N PRO A 731 4.51 13.66 -40.45
CA PRO A 731 3.94 14.00 -39.15
C PRO A 731 2.65 13.21 -38.90
N PHE A 732 2.45 12.76 -37.66
CA PHE A 732 1.20 12.12 -37.24
C PHE A 732 0.01 13.07 -37.50
N LYS A 733 -0.95 12.67 -38.34
CA LYS A 733 -2.29 13.29 -38.38
C LYS A 733 -2.93 13.10 -37.00
N ARG A 734 -3.11 14.18 -36.23
CA ARG A 734 -4.00 14.18 -35.06
C ARG A 734 -5.44 14.07 -35.57
N GLN A 735 -6.20 13.11 -35.06
CA GLN A 735 -7.63 12.96 -35.35
C GLN A 735 -8.39 14.25 -34.98
N LYS A 736 -9.30 14.67 -35.87
CA LYS A 736 -10.16 15.86 -35.75
C LYS A 736 -11.10 15.75 -34.54
N SER A 737 -11.43 16.89 -33.95
CA SER A 737 -12.42 17.07 -32.88
C SER A 737 -13.86 16.99 -33.40
N GLY A 738 -14.25 15.83 -33.92
CA GLY A 738 -15.64 15.50 -34.17
C GLY A 738 -16.28 14.91 -32.92
N SER A 739 -17.61 15.01 -32.84
CA SER A 739 -18.38 14.09 -32.00
C SER A 739 -17.96 12.66 -32.32
N PRO A 740 -17.69 11.81 -31.32
CA PRO A 740 -17.28 10.43 -31.55
C PRO A 740 -18.44 9.52 -32.03
N TYR A 741 -19.63 10.09 -32.24
CA TYR A 741 -20.87 9.41 -32.61
C TYR A 741 -21.25 9.71 -34.05
N GLU A 742 -22.00 8.80 -34.67
CA GLU A 742 -22.48 8.97 -36.05
C GLU A 742 -23.26 10.27 -36.21
N LEU A 743 -22.95 10.99 -37.29
CA LEU A 743 -23.52 12.30 -37.56
C LEU A 743 -25.06 12.20 -37.67
N GLY A 744 -25.78 12.92 -36.80
CA GLY A 744 -27.24 12.89 -36.76
C GLY A 744 -27.86 11.84 -35.81
N SER A 745 -27.04 11.02 -35.14
CA SER A 745 -27.52 10.15 -34.06
C SER A 745 -27.94 10.97 -32.84
N GLU A 746 -28.84 10.42 -32.01
CA GLU A 746 -29.25 11.06 -30.74
C GLU A 746 -28.04 11.36 -29.82
N LEU A 747 -27.03 10.50 -29.86
CA LEU A 747 -25.79 10.66 -29.08
C LEU A 747 -24.91 11.80 -29.62
N ASP A 748 -24.88 12.00 -30.93
CA ASP A 748 -24.20 13.12 -31.58
C ASP A 748 -24.89 14.45 -31.26
N ALA A 749 -26.23 14.50 -31.30
CA ALA A 749 -27.01 15.66 -30.90
C ALA A 749 -26.84 16.00 -29.41
N ALA A 750 -26.87 14.99 -28.53
CA ALA A 750 -26.66 15.16 -27.10
C ALA A 750 -25.24 15.64 -26.78
N TRP A 751 -24.23 15.09 -27.46
CA TRP A 751 -22.83 15.51 -27.30
C TRP A 751 -22.64 16.96 -27.72
N ARG A 752 -23.18 17.37 -28.88
CA ARG A 752 -23.10 18.76 -29.36
C ARG A 752 -23.80 19.74 -28.41
N SER A 753 -25.00 19.41 -27.93
CA SER A 753 -25.71 20.25 -26.95
C SER A 753 -24.96 20.38 -25.62
N ALA A 754 -24.29 19.31 -25.17
CA ALA A 754 -23.48 19.35 -23.95
C ALA A 754 -22.22 20.22 -24.11
N VAL A 755 -21.56 20.14 -25.27
CA VAL A 755 -20.40 21.00 -25.60
C VAL A 755 -20.82 22.46 -25.63
N GLU A 756 -21.92 22.80 -26.33
CA GLU A 756 -22.43 24.17 -26.45
C GLU A 756 -22.82 24.78 -25.08
N LYS A 757 -23.49 24.01 -24.22
CA LYS A 757 -23.80 24.45 -22.84
C LYS A 757 -22.53 24.73 -22.02
N THR A 758 -21.49 23.95 -22.23
CA THR A 758 -20.22 24.09 -21.50
C THR A 758 -19.45 25.31 -21.99
N GLU A 759 -19.45 25.56 -23.30
CA GLU A 759 -18.84 26.74 -23.92
C GLU A 759 -19.57 28.02 -23.53
N ALA A 760 -20.90 28.04 -23.57
CA ALA A 760 -21.72 29.18 -23.12
C ALA A 760 -21.48 29.52 -21.64
N ARG A 761 -21.38 28.50 -20.77
CA ARG A 761 -21.04 28.69 -19.34
C ARG A 761 -19.64 29.27 -19.17
N SER A 762 -18.65 28.78 -19.92
CA SER A 762 -17.29 29.30 -19.89
C SER A 762 -17.20 30.74 -20.40
N ALA A 763 -17.98 31.11 -21.43
CA ALA A 763 -18.05 32.47 -21.94
C ALA A 763 -18.67 33.44 -20.92
N ALA A 764 -19.79 33.05 -20.29
CA ALA A 764 -20.45 33.83 -19.25
C ALA A 764 -19.54 34.05 -18.02
N GLU A 765 -18.76 33.04 -17.64
CA GLU A 765 -17.82 33.14 -16.51
C GLU A 765 -16.63 34.05 -16.84
N LYS A 766 -16.13 34.01 -18.09
CA LYS A 766 -15.07 34.90 -18.57
C LYS A 766 -15.53 36.36 -18.62
N ALA A 767 -16.76 36.61 -19.07
CA ALA A 767 -17.36 37.95 -19.07
C ALA A 767 -17.53 38.50 -17.64
N LYS A 768 -18.00 37.68 -16.69
CA LYS A 768 -18.11 38.08 -15.27
C LYS A 768 -16.75 38.42 -14.65
N ARG A 769 -15.70 37.64 -14.95
CA ARG A 769 -14.34 37.92 -14.45
C ARG A 769 -13.77 39.22 -15.02
N ALA A 770 -14.03 39.52 -16.29
CA ALA A 770 -13.60 40.77 -16.90
C ALA A 770 -14.24 42.01 -16.24
N VAL A 771 -15.52 41.92 -15.86
CA VAL A 771 -16.23 43.01 -15.15
C VAL A 771 -15.69 43.22 -13.73
N LEU A 772 -15.30 42.14 -13.04
CA LEU A 772 -14.80 42.20 -11.66
C LEU A 772 -13.31 42.59 -11.55
N ALA A 773 -12.54 42.49 -12.64
CA ALA A 773 -11.09 42.71 -12.64
C ALA A 773 -10.64 44.06 -12.03
N PRO A 774 -11.31 45.21 -12.27
CA PRO A 774 -10.92 46.47 -11.65
C PRO A 774 -11.13 46.47 -10.12
N ALA A 775 -12.24 45.90 -9.65
CA ALA A 775 -12.55 45.80 -8.22
C ALA A 775 -11.64 44.78 -7.51
N VAL A 776 -11.22 43.72 -8.20
CA VAL A 776 -10.24 42.74 -7.70
C VAL A 776 -8.88 43.41 -7.52
N ALA A 777 -8.40 44.17 -8.50
CA ALA A 777 -7.14 44.90 -8.39
C ALA A 777 -7.15 45.91 -7.23
N SER A 778 -8.25 46.66 -7.07
CA SER A 778 -8.43 47.58 -5.93
C SER A 778 -8.39 46.85 -4.59
N LEU A 779 -9.08 45.71 -4.47
CA LEU A 779 -9.15 44.96 -3.22
C LEU A 779 -7.80 44.33 -2.84
N LEU A 780 -7.03 43.85 -3.83
CA LEU A 780 -5.68 43.33 -3.61
C LEU A 780 -4.73 44.44 -3.11
N ALA A 781 -4.84 45.64 -3.68
CA ALA A 781 -4.05 46.80 -3.23
C ALA A 781 -4.43 47.25 -1.80
N ASP A 782 -5.73 47.32 -1.50
CA ASP A 782 -6.25 47.71 -0.19
C ASP A 782 -5.92 46.67 0.90
N ALA A 783 -5.96 45.37 0.55
CA ALA A 783 -5.56 44.30 1.45
C ALA A 783 -4.05 44.30 1.74
N ALA A 784 -3.22 44.60 0.73
CA ALA A 784 -1.78 44.78 0.94
C ALA A 784 -1.46 45.95 1.89
N LEU A 785 -2.19 47.07 1.78
CA LEU A 785 -2.08 48.20 2.72
C LEU A 785 -2.48 47.83 4.15
N CYS A 786 -3.45 46.92 4.31
CA CYS A 786 -3.87 46.38 5.60
C CYS A 786 -2.99 45.22 6.10
N LEU A 787 -1.88 44.89 5.40
CA LEU A 787 -0.98 43.76 5.70
C LEU A 787 -1.68 42.39 5.72
N VAL A 788 -2.68 42.21 4.85
CA VAL A 788 -3.40 40.94 4.67
C VAL A 788 -3.11 40.38 3.28
N GLU A 789 -2.38 39.27 3.21
CA GLU A 789 -2.11 38.58 1.94
C GLU A 789 -3.34 37.80 1.48
N ILE A 790 -3.93 38.23 0.36
CA ILE A 790 -5.04 37.54 -0.30
C ILE A 790 -4.71 37.27 -1.77
N SER A 791 -5.07 36.08 -2.26
CA SER A 791 -4.94 35.71 -3.68
C SER A 791 -6.06 36.32 -4.53
N GLU A 792 -5.85 36.40 -5.84
CA GLU A 792 -6.87 36.88 -6.79
C GLU A 792 -8.17 36.07 -6.74
N ILE A 793 -8.07 34.76 -6.49
CA ILE A 793 -9.24 33.87 -6.33
C ILE A 793 -10.00 34.23 -5.04
N GLN A 794 -9.30 34.51 -3.95
CA GLN A 794 -9.92 34.94 -2.69
C GLN A 794 -10.55 36.32 -2.83
N ALA A 795 -9.92 37.25 -3.56
CA ALA A 795 -10.46 38.57 -3.85
C ALA A 795 -11.78 38.49 -4.65
N VAL A 796 -11.84 37.65 -5.70
CA VAL A 796 -13.09 37.39 -6.45
C VAL A 796 -14.15 36.80 -5.53
N SER A 797 -13.80 35.84 -4.69
CA SER A 797 -14.75 35.23 -3.75
C SER A 797 -15.30 36.25 -2.73
N LEU A 798 -14.44 37.13 -2.20
CA LEU A 798 -14.82 38.20 -1.27
C LEU A 798 -15.77 39.22 -1.92
N LEU A 799 -15.51 39.62 -3.17
CA LEU A 799 -16.40 40.50 -3.95
C LEU A 799 -17.75 39.85 -4.27
N MET A 800 -17.79 38.52 -4.33
CA MET A 800 -19.04 37.74 -4.47
C MET A 800 -19.76 37.52 -3.12
N GLY A 801 -19.36 38.22 -2.05
CA GLY A 801 -20.02 38.21 -0.74
C GLY A 801 -19.50 37.15 0.24
N SER A 802 -18.39 36.48 -0.09
CA SER A 802 -17.74 35.55 0.86
C SER A 802 -17.04 36.32 1.99
N ARG A 803 -16.65 35.62 3.06
CA ARG A 803 -15.92 36.19 4.20
C ARG A 803 -14.61 35.43 4.42
N LEU A 804 -13.56 36.14 4.84
CA LEU A 804 -12.26 35.57 5.16
C LEU A 804 -11.93 35.88 6.63
N GLU A 805 -11.42 34.89 7.37
CA GLU A 805 -11.12 35.04 8.79
C GLU A 805 -9.62 34.78 9.04
N ILE A 806 -8.93 35.79 9.56
CA ILE A 806 -7.49 35.73 9.83
C ILE A 806 -7.24 36.42 11.19
N GLY A 807 -6.63 35.71 12.13
CA GLY A 807 -6.26 36.25 13.44
C GLY A 807 -7.42 36.80 14.28
N GLY A 808 -8.60 36.17 14.24
CA GLY A 808 -9.78 36.58 15.01
C GLY A 808 -10.52 37.82 14.48
N LYS A 809 -10.19 38.26 13.25
CA LYS A 809 -10.90 39.33 12.53
C LYS A 809 -11.54 38.77 11.26
N VAL A 810 -12.75 39.22 10.96
CA VAL A 810 -13.47 38.85 9.74
C VAL A 810 -13.36 39.97 8.73
N TYR A 811 -12.83 39.63 7.56
CA TYR A 811 -12.66 40.50 6.41
C TYR A 811 -13.74 40.20 5.36
N ARG A 812 -14.32 41.26 4.79
CA ARG A 812 -15.29 41.23 3.69
C ARG A 812 -14.93 42.30 2.68
N ALA A 813 -15.35 42.16 1.42
CA ALA A 813 -15.17 43.21 0.43
C ALA A 813 -16.46 44.02 0.25
N SER A 814 -16.32 45.33 0.09
CA SER A 814 -17.39 46.17 -0.44
C SER A 814 -17.52 45.96 -1.95
N ALA A 815 -18.68 46.30 -2.53
CA ALA A 815 -18.90 46.20 -3.98
C ALA A 815 -17.93 47.08 -4.80
N GLY A 816 -17.32 48.10 -4.18
CA GLY A 816 -16.32 48.98 -4.79
C GLY A 816 -14.87 48.52 -4.64
N GLY A 817 -14.60 47.34 -4.05
CA GLY A 817 -13.24 46.81 -3.92
C GLY A 817 -12.46 47.30 -2.70
N GLN A 818 -13.14 47.70 -1.62
CA GLN A 818 -12.50 48.04 -0.34
C GLN A 818 -12.64 46.91 0.69
N LEU A 819 -11.62 46.72 1.52
CA LEU A 819 -11.58 45.67 2.54
C LEU A 819 -12.22 46.15 3.85
N ILE A 820 -13.39 45.59 4.18
CA ILE A 820 -14.13 45.86 5.41
C ILE A 820 -13.73 44.85 6.47
N THR A 821 -13.24 45.33 7.62
CA THR A 821 -12.87 44.47 8.75
C THR A 821 -13.83 44.64 9.92
N ARG A 822 -14.28 43.52 10.52
CA ARG A 822 -15.01 43.53 11.79
C ARG A 822 -14.30 42.62 12.78
N GLN A 823 -14.00 43.15 13.97
CA GLN A 823 -13.51 42.33 15.09
C GLN A 823 -14.63 41.40 15.55
N LEU A 824 -14.34 40.10 15.72
CA LEU A 824 -15.28 39.20 16.38
C LEU A 824 -15.42 39.62 17.85
N PRO A 825 -16.64 39.66 18.42
CA PRO A 825 -16.80 39.87 19.84
C PRO A 825 -16.02 38.79 20.59
N ASN A 826 -15.20 39.19 21.56
CA ASN A 826 -14.40 38.27 22.35
C ASN A 826 -15.34 37.29 23.09
N GLU A 827 -15.45 36.06 22.58
CA GLU A 827 -16.40 35.04 23.08
C GLU A 827 -16.22 34.79 24.58
N SER A 828 -14.99 34.93 25.08
CA SER A 828 -14.68 34.85 26.52
C SER A 828 -15.39 35.92 27.34
N ARG A 829 -15.60 37.13 26.79
CA ARG A 829 -16.24 38.25 27.51
C ARG A 829 -17.76 38.10 27.56
N THR A 830 -18.36 37.53 26.51
CA THR A 830 -19.80 37.24 26.45
C THR A 830 -20.16 36.04 27.33
N VAL A 831 -19.32 35.00 27.31
CA VAL A 831 -19.46 33.84 28.20
C VAL A 831 -19.23 34.25 29.66
N ASN A 832 -18.22 35.06 29.97
CA ASN A 832 -18.00 35.54 31.33
C ASN A 832 -19.15 36.41 31.84
N LYS A 833 -19.72 37.30 31.01
CA LYS A 833 -20.91 38.08 31.38
C LYS A 833 -22.15 37.21 31.60
N LEU A 834 -22.33 36.16 30.80
CA LEU A 834 -23.43 35.20 30.98
C LEU A 834 -23.24 34.40 32.28
N LEU A 835 -22.00 34.00 32.59
CA LEU A 835 -21.67 33.27 33.82
C LEU A 835 -21.74 34.14 35.07
N GLU A 836 -21.39 35.44 34.97
CA GLU A 836 -21.59 36.43 36.04
C GLU A 836 -23.08 36.68 36.28
N TRP A 837 -23.87 36.85 35.23
CA TRP A 837 -25.32 37.02 35.33
C TRP A 837 -26.02 35.79 35.93
N LEU A 838 -25.65 34.57 35.51
CA LEU A 838 -26.18 33.32 36.08
C LEU A 838 -25.79 33.13 37.56
N ARG A 839 -24.62 33.64 37.97
CA ARG A 839 -24.20 33.61 39.36
C ARG A 839 -25.00 34.61 40.21
N ASP A 840 -25.17 35.82 39.70
CA ASP A 840 -25.71 36.93 40.49
C ASP A 840 -27.25 36.90 40.59
N GLU A 841 -27.95 36.44 39.54
CA GLU A 841 -29.42 36.34 39.53
C GLU A 841 -29.96 34.95 39.91
N HIS A 842 -29.18 33.89 39.68
CA HIS A 842 -29.63 32.50 39.88
C HIS A 842 -28.74 31.68 40.84
N GLY A 843 -27.74 32.30 41.47
CA GLY A 843 -26.88 31.66 42.47
C GLY A 843 -25.96 30.55 41.94
N VAL A 844 -25.76 30.47 40.62
CA VAL A 844 -25.06 29.36 39.97
C VAL A 844 -23.54 29.52 40.07
N ALA A 845 -22.88 28.60 40.77
CA ALA A 845 -21.42 28.60 40.90
C ALA A 845 -20.73 28.01 39.64
N SER A 846 -20.28 28.89 38.75
CA SER A 846 -19.69 28.56 37.44
C SER A 846 -18.39 27.72 37.49
N SER A 847 -17.70 27.67 38.63
CA SER A 847 -16.48 26.85 38.78
C SER A 847 -16.75 25.34 38.78
N LYS A 848 -17.98 24.90 39.08
CA LYS A 848 -18.34 23.47 39.14
C LYS A 848 -18.93 22.92 37.85
N LEU A 849 -19.46 23.79 36.98
CA LEU A 849 -20.06 23.41 35.69
C LEU A 849 -19.07 22.72 34.73
N ARG A 850 -17.77 23.03 34.82
CA ARG A 850 -16.73 22.41 33.99
C ARG A 850 -16.42 20.96 34.36
N PHE A 851 -16.74 20.56 35.59
CA PHE A 851 -16.41 19.24 36.14
C PHE A 851 -17.63 18.32 36.30
N ASP A 852 -18.84 18.87 36.43
CA ASP A 852 -20.11 18.13 36.42
C ASP A 852 -21.25 18.94 35.75
N PRO A 853 -21.22 19.07 34.41
CA PRO A 853 -22.21 19.88 33.69
C PRO A 853 -23.63 19.29 33.77
N ILE A 854 -23.77 17.97 33.92
CA ILE A 854 -25.07 17.29 33.95
C ILE A 854 -25.70 17.39 35.34
N GLY A 855 -24.92 17.24 36.42
CA GLY A 855 -25.41 17.35 37.79
C GLY A 855 -25.87 18.75 38.17
N GLU A 856 -25.18 19.80 37.71
CA GLU A 856 -25.60 21.19 37.94
C GLU A 856 -26.84 21.55 37.09
N TYR A 857 -26.93 21.05 35.85
CA TYR A 857 -28.14 21.20 35.03
C TYR A 857 -29.38 20.53 35.67
N TRP A 858 -29.17 19.39 36.35
CA TRP A 858 -30.23 18.71 37.10
C TRP A 858 -30.69 19.47 38.35
N LYS A 859 -29.80 20.24 39.00
CA LYS A 859 -30.15 21.10 40.13
C LYS A 859 -30.93 22.34 39.68
N MET A 860 -30.58 22.89 38.52
CA MET A 860 -31.32 24.01 37.90
C MET A 860 -32.77 23.64 37.53
N LEU A 861 -33.04 22.37 37.21
CA LEU A 861 -34.38 21.88 36.89
C LEU A 861 -35.23 21.54 38.12
N ARG A 862 -34.66 21.60 39.35
CA ARG A 862 -35.36 21.25 40.61
C ARG A 862 -35.81 22.45 41.44
N ASN A 863 -35.45 23.68 41.05
CA ASN A 863 -35.90 24.92 41.71
C ASN A 863 -36.98 25.62 40.90
#